data_AF-A0A1R1DA55-F1
#
_entry.id   AF-A0A1R1DA55-F1
#
_cell.length_a   1.000
_cell.length_b   1.000
_cell.length_c   1.000
_cell.angle_alpha   90.00
_cell.angle_beta   90.00
_cell.angle_gamma   90.00
#
_symmetry.space_group_name_H-M   'P 1'
#
loop_
_entity.id
_entity.type
_entity.pdbx_description
1 polymer ?
#
loop_
_entity_poly.entity_id
_entity_poly.type
_entity_poly.pdbx_seq_one_letter_code
_entity_poly.pdbx_strand_id
1 'polypeptide(L)'
;MKKLLTMLLPVLLVLSMLPMAVFAADEDNKVEVRLKAGSTAVKINGKATTVEAPFVTSGTTMVPLKVITNAFGAGLKLENGNVITLTYNDRNIVLTFGNKTVKVNGVAKNVAVAPVVVKGSTMVPLRVIVEAFGASITNDNKTKETVIVGVRAKSSTSGGTSIDSDYGKTKIGDSYYGWTLNYPAGLVQVDQSDNGDFVKWADTADASKVAAQVNVITERVGDDVLTIEEQRDILSNYYFEDEITLDKRTITVGGLQFEKVVTYTKQTKMYYEYRGIQKAGTYFIVIVGVKGADKSVLSGYDTLLNSFTPAFNSSDKTIKNITKVVNGTITFKDADYGLSVKLPADWSSDPESATPWFTNATDALEFDFSSAAPGDTLENWAARREARVREDIISSNVRNFVSEPVSLLDGKALMLSYEISYGENYWVTLNEIHFISGEYKYSISYLHPSFNNVKSKQTLKQVIASLDIDIVFIEKNFGLVEDDFDLLDRSKKTVKRSTTYGYSIEIPAYWTGLQKNFNEDGVFYASSAGNFVVYESEGSAASISTEFAQIHTKPEGIAQGISVKENTLVTINGKSARKIVIHAAKPKESLPFTQTLYMFDKTEGCIVFSFSVSDIHATESNLKVINDVAQSIRFN
;
A
#
# COMPACT_ATOMS: atom_id res chain seq x y z
N MET A 1 -72.61 -12.08 9.57
CA MET A 1 -73.64 -12.60 10.49
C MET A 1 -72.96 -13.67 11.35
N LYS A 2 -72.61 -13.34 12.61
CA LYS A 2 -73.38 -13.64 13.85
C LYS A 2 -73.54 -15.15 14.09
N LYS A 3 -72.77 -15.76 15.01
CA LYS A 3 -73.08 -16.03 16.45
C LYS A 3 -73.27 -17.57 16.60
N LEU A 4 -72.98 -18.30 17.68
CA LEU A 4 -72.69 -18.11 19.12
C LEU A 4 -72.17 -19.51 19.61
N LEU A 5 -71.05 -19.68 20.34
CA LEU A 5 -70.81 -19.59 21.80
C LEU A 5 -71.53 -20.63 22.69
N THR A 6 -70.76 -21.36 23.51
CA THR A 6 -70.94 -21.76 24.95
C THR A 6 -70.29 -23.13 25.24
N MET A 7 -69.69 -23.48 26.39
CA MET A 7 -69.07 -22.79 27.53
C MET A 7 -68.47 -23.89 28.47
N LEU A 8 -67.37 -23.56 29.18
CA LEU A 8 -66.97 -23.98 30.55
C LEU A 8 -66.35 -25.37 30.88
N LEU A 9 -65.08 -25.26 31.33
CA LEU A 9 -64.23 -26.13 32.19
C LEU A 9 -64.79 -26.23 33.64
N PRO A 10 -64.41 -27.20 34.53
CA PRO A 10 -63.04 -27.30 35.09
C PRO A 10 -62.49 -28.72 35.45
N VAL A 11 -61.17 -28.86 35.28
CA VAL A 11 -60.13 -29.48 36.18
C VAL A 11 -60.50 -30.65 37.11
N LEU A 12 -59.91 -31.85 36.86
CA LEU A 12 -59.12 -32.70 37.79
C LEU A 12 -58.78 -34.05 37.06
N LEU A 13 -57.53 -34.34 36.69
CA LEU A 13 -56.46 -34.99 37.47
C LEU A 13 -56.22 -36.47 37.05
N VAL A 14 -55.06 -36.70 36.43
CA VAL A 14 -54.13 -37.84 36.65
C VAL A 14 -54.24 -39.14 35.84
N LEU A 15 -53.07 -39.46 35.24
CA LEU A 15 -52.54 -40.74 34.70
C LEU A 15 -53.14 -41.23 33.37
N SER A 16 -52.43 -41.11 32.24
CA SER A 16 -51.21 -41.89 31.96
C SER A 16 -50.05 -41.05 31.40
N MET A 17 -48.95 -41.06 32.14
CA MET A 17 -47.65 -40.49 31.81
C MET A 17 -46.96 -41.32 30.71
N LEU A 18 -46.62 -40.67 29.60
CA LEU A 18 -45.45 -41.08 28.81
C LEU A 18 -44.23 -40.37 29.39
N PRO A 19 -43.07 -41.03 29.52
CA PRO A 19 -41.85 -40.36 29.97
C PRO A 19 -41.47 -39.31 28.91
N MET A 20 -41.56 -38.03 29.28
CA MET A 20 -40.73 -37.02 28.65
C MET A 20 -39.28 -37.46 28.86
N ALA A 21 -38.56 -37.66 27.76
CA ALA A 21 -37.12 -37.77 27.79
C ALA A 21 -36.57 -36.45 28.37
N VAL A 22 -36.25 -36.50 29.66
CA VAL A 22 -35.45 -35.53 30.38
C VAL A 22 -34.07 -35.52 29.71
N PHE A 23 -33.66 -34.34 29.26
CA PHE A 23 -32.31 -33.89 28.94
C PHE A 23 -31.24 -34.98 28.66
N ALA A 24 -30.91 -35.13 27.39
CA ALA A 24 -29.57 -35.55 26.96
C ALA A 24 -29.07 -34.55 25.91
N ALA A 25 -28.76 -33.34 26.37
CA ALA A 25 -28.09 -32.32 25.58
C ALA A 25 -27.09 -31.60 26.50
N ASP A 26 -26.03 -32.32 26.91
CA ASP A 26 -24.87 -31.67 27.55
C ASP A 26 -23.57 -32.51 27.52
N GLU A 27 -23.39 -33.40 26.53
CA GLU A 27 -22.10 -34.12 26.38
C GLU A 27 -21.13 -33.49 25.35
N ASP A 28 -21.58 -32.59 24.46
CA ASP A 28 -20.79 -32.22 23.28
C ASP A 28 -19.83 -31.01 23.47
N ASN A 29 -19.81 -30.39 24.66
CA ASN A 29 -18.97 -29.22 24.95
C ASN A 29 -17.90 -29.47 26.03
N LYS A 30 -17.76 -30.70 26.51
CA LYS A 30 -16.76 -31.04 27.54
C LYS A 30 -15.36 -31.09 26.93
N VAL A 31 -14.43 -30.42 27.60
CA VAL A 31 -13.01 -30.39 27.23
C VAL A 31 -12.20 -31.03 28.35
N GLU A 32 -11.37 -32.00 27.99
CA GLU A 32 -10.39 -32.64 28.86
C GLU A 32 -8.98 -32.45 28.27
N VAL A 33 -8.08 -31.85 29.05
CA VAL A 33 -6.65 -31.73 28.73
C VAL A 33 -5.84 -32.52 29.75
N ARG A 34 -5.02 -33.45 29.28
CA ARG A 34 -4.06 -34.20 30.11
C ARG A 34 -2.64 -33.82 29.73
N LEU A 35 -1.88 -33.36 30.70
CA LEU A 35 -0.49 -32.95 30.51
C LEU A 35 0.39 -33.45 31.65
N LYS A 36 1.68 -33.61 31.40
CA LYS A 36 2.65 -34.02 32.42
C LYS A 36 3.87 -33.10 32.37
N ALA A 37 4.28 -32.59 33.53
CA ALA A 37 5.49 -31.78 33.61
C ALA A 37 6.71 -32.57 33.12
N GLY A 38 7.54 -31.93 32.29
CA GLY A 38 8.69 -32.52 31.63
C GLY A 38 8.37 -33.34 30.37
N SER A 39 7.10 -33.48 29.98
CA SER A 39 6.69 -34.18 28.76
C SER A 39 6.19 -33.23 27.69
N THR A 40 6.64 -33.41 26.45
CA THR A 40 6.13 -32.69 25.28
C THR A 40 4.81 -33.27 24.77
N ALA A 41 4.36 -34.42 25.28
CA ALA A 41 3.11 -35.05 24.87
C ALA A 41 1.95 -34.59 25.75
N VAL A 42 0.92 -34.02 25.12
CA VAL A 42 -0.34 -33.61 25.75
C VAL A 42 -1.50 -34.32 25.05
N LYS A 43 -2.54 -34.70 25.80
CA LYS A 43 -3.79 -35.22 25.21
C LYS A 43 -4.90 -34.21 25.39
N ILE A 44 -5.60 -33.88 24.30
CA ILE A 44 -6.81 -33.05 24.31
C ILE A 44 -7.95 -33.92 23.81
N ASN A 45 -8.95 -34.16 24.65
CA ASN A 45 -10.08 -35.06 24.37
C ASN A 45 -9.61 -36.44 23.83
N GLY A 46 -8.57 -36.99 24.45
CA GLY A 46 -7.97 -38.28 24.05
C GLY A 46 -6.99 -38.22 22.86
N LYS A 47 -6.95 -37.13 22.08
CA LYS A 47 -6.03 -36.98 20.95
C LYS A 47 -4.68 -36.43 21.40
N ALA A 48 -3.59 -37.12 21.07
CA ALA A 48 -2.24 -36.68 21.36
C ALA A 48 -1.82 -35.47 20.52
N THR A 49 -1.12 -34.52 21.12
CA THR A 49 -0.56 -33.29 20.54
C THR A 49 0.81 -33.03 21.16
N THR A 50 1.78 -32.59 20.35
CA THR A 50 3.13 -32.24 20.81
C THR A 50 3.24 -30.75 21.09
N VAL A 51 3.84 -30.38 22.22
CA VAL A 51 3.91 -29.01 22.74
C VAL A 51 5.26 -28.78 23.43
N GLU A 52 5.63 -27.53 23.73
CA GLU A 52 6.76 -27.27 24.63
C GLU A 52 6.44 -27.86 26.01
N ALA A 53 7.40 -28.57 26.62
CA ALA A 53 7.14 -29.33 27.84
C ALA A 53 6.67 -28.41 28.98
N PRO A 54 5.51 -28.67 29.60
CA PRO A 54 5.14 -28.01 30.84
C PRO A 54 6.23 -28.23 31.89
N PHE A 55 6.46 -27.26 32.76
CA PHE A 55 7.47 -27.39 33.82
C PHE A 55 6.96 -26.80 35.12
N VAL A 56 7.57 -27.22 36.24
CA VAL A 56 7.26 -26.67 37.55
C VAL A 56 8.39 -25.73 37.95
N THR A 57 8.06 -24.48 38.29
CA THR A 57 9.01 -23.53 38.87
C THR A 57 8.35 -22.83 40.05
N SER A 58 9.09 -22.69 41.16
CA SER A 58 8.59 -22.06 42.40
C SER A 58 7.23 -22.62 42.86
N GLY A 59 7.05 -23.95 42.78
CA GLY A 59 5.81 -24.64 43.13
C GLY A 59 4.62 -24.40 42.17
N THR A 60 4.84 -23.72 41.04
CA THR A 60 3.82 -23.39 40.04
C THR A 60 4.06 -24.17 38.75
N THR A 61 3.04 -24.89 38.27
CA THR A 61 3.07 -25.51 36.94
C THR A 61 2.88 -24.45 35.86
N MET A 62 3.88 -24.29 35.01
CA MET A 62 3.88 -23.48 33.82
C MET A 62 3.50 -24.34 32.62
N VAL A 63 2.51 -23.89 31.85
CA VAL A 63 1.98 -24.61 30.69
C VAL A 63 2.02 -23.73 29.45
N PRO A 64 2.17 -24.31 28.24
CA PRO A 64 2.06 -23.52 27.02
C PRO A 64 0.65 -22.97 26.87
N LEU A 65 0.53 -21.64 26.82
CA LEU A 65 -0.73 -20.92 26.77
C LEU A 65 -1.61 -21.36 25.59
N LYS A 66 -0.98 -21.59 24.43
CA LYS A 66 -1.64 -22.05 23.21
C LYS A 66 -2.41 -23.37 23.41
N VAL A 67 -1.91 -24.27 24.26
CA VAL A 67 -2.57 -25.56 24.52
C VAL A 67 -3.88 -25.38 25.24
N ILE A 68 -3.90 -24.52 26.27
CA ILE A 68 -5.08 -24.29 27.09
C ILE A 68 -6.11 -23.45 26.33
N THR A 69 -5.69 -22.36 25.70
CA THR A 69 -6.58 -21.50 24.91
C THR A 69 -7.26 -22.27 23.77
N ASN A 70 -6.52 -23.14 23.06
CA ASN A 70 -7.07 -23.93 21.96
C ASN A 70 -8.04 -25.02 22.42
N ALA A 71 -7.69 -25.73 23.49
CA ALA A 71 -8.54 -26.79 24.04
C ALA A 71 -9.90 -26.21 24.50
N PHE A 72 -9.87 -25.08 25.19
CA PHE A 72 -11.07 -24.44 25.76
C PHE A 72 -11.77 -23.47 24.81
N GLY A 73 -11.17 -23.14 23.66
CA GLY A 73 -11.74 -22.20 22.69
C GLY A 73 -11.75 -20.77 23.20
N ALA A 74 -10.70 -20.33 23.90
CA ALA A 74 -10.53 -18.94 24.32
C ALA A 74 -9.81 -18.14 23.22
N GLY A 75 -10.29 -16.94 22.94
CA GLY A 75 -9.60 -15.99 22.07
C GLY A 75 -8.31 -15.49 22.73
N LEU A 76 -7.29 -15.25 21.91
CA LEU A 76 -5.96 -14.80 22.33
C LEU A 76 -5.54 -13.60 21.49
N LYS A 77 -5.16 -12.51 22.16
CA LYS A 77 -4.58 -11.31 21.55
C LYS A 77 -3.31 -10.92 22.29
N LEU A 78 -2.24 -10.62 21.56
CA LEU A 78 -1.02 -10.02 22.10
C LEU A 78 -1.04 -8.53 21.75
N GLU A 79 -0.96 -7.67 22.74
CA GLU A 79 -0.96 -6.22 22.61
C GLU A 79 0.41 -5.68 23.05
N ASN A 80 0.94 -4.72 22.30
CA ASN A 80 2.19 -4.01 22.61
C ASN A 80 3.41 -4.94 22.84
N GLY A 81 3.37 -6.15 22.28
CA GLY A 81 4.44 -7.16 22.38
C GLY A 81 4.60 -7.80 23.78
N ASN A 82 3.87 -7.35 24.80
CA ASN A 82 4.05 -7.83 26.17
C ASN A 82 2.77 -8.07 26.99
N VAL A 83 1.61 -7.61 26.51
CA VAL A 83 0.32 -7.80 27.16
C VAL A 83 -0.47 -8.89 26.44
N ILE A 84 -0.79 -9.96 27.15
CA ILE A 84 -1.59 -11.08 26.66
C ILE A 84 -3.03 -10.87 27.15
N THR A 85 -3.96 -10.70 26.22
CA THR A 85 -5.39 -10.58 26.50
C THR A 85 -6.10 -11.85 26.03
N LEU A 86 -6.77 -12.54 26.95
CA LEU A 86 -7.60 -13.72 26.67
C LEU A 86 -9.07 -13.34 26.80
N THR A 87 -9.88 -13.80 25.84
CA THR A 87 -11.34 -13.66 25.89
C THR A 87 -11.97 -15.04 25.93
N TYR A 88 -12.76 -15.33 26.96
CA TYR A 88 -13.40 -16.63 27.14
C TYR A 88 -14.83 -16.42 27.64
N ASN A 89 -15.82 -16.71 26.76
CA ASN A 89 -17.22 -16.32 26.98
C ASN A 89 -17.33 -14.82 27.29
N ASP A 90 -17.85 -14.46 28.47
CA ASP A 90 -18.00 -13.13 29.02
C ASP A 90 -16.79 -12.65 29.84
N ARG A 91 -15.69 -13.42 29.84
CA ARG A 91 -14.51 -13.15 30.68
C ARG A 91 -13.35 -12.60 29.87
N ASN A 92 -12.70 -11.59 30.44
CA ASN A 92 -11.48 -10.98 29.93
C ASN A 92 -10.33 -11.19 30.93
N ILE A 93 -9.23 -11.79 30.48
CA ILE A 93 -8.05 -12.06 31.29
C ILE A 93 -6.86 -11.34 30.67
N VAL A 94 -6.21 -10.47 31.43
CA VAL A 94 -5.01 -9.76 31.01
C VAL A 94 -3.81 -10.23 31.81
N LEU A 95 -2.82 -10.78 31.11
CA LEU A 95 -1.52 -11.15 31.66
C LEU A 95 -0.44 -10.25 31.03
N THR A 96 0.66 -10.02 31.73
CA THR A 96 1.79 -9.26 31.16
C THR A 96 3.08 -10.04 31.42
N PHE A 97 3.92 -10.17 30.39
CA PHE A 97 5.21 -10.84 30.55
C PHE A 97 6.05 -10.19 31.65
N GLY A 98 6.69 -11.01 32.48
CA GLY A 98 7.49 -10.54 33.62
C GLY A 98 6.68 -9.93 34.77
N ASN A 99 5.37 -9.72 34.63
CA ASN A 99 4.53 -9.18 35.68
C ASN A 99 3.80 -10.30 36.44
N LYS A 100 3.84 -10.23 37.77
CA LYS A 100 3.13 -11.14 38.67
C LYS A 100 1.67 -10.72 38.94
N THR A 101 1.21 -9.63 38.34
CA THR A 101 -0.17 -9.17 38.44
C THR A 101 -0.95 -9.58 37.20
N VAL A 102 -2.06 -10.29 37.39
CA VAL A 102 -3.01 -10.69 36.35
C VAL A 102 -4.33 -9.99 36.60
N LYS A 103 -5.02 -9.52 35.56
CA LYS A 103 -6.38 -8.96 35.71
C LYS A 103 -7.40 -9.95 35.16
N VAL A 104 -8.44 -10.25 35.94
CA VAL A 104 -9.60 -11.05 35.49
C VAL A 104 -10.83 -10.15 35.62
N ASN A 105 -11.47 -9.83 34.50
CA ASN A 105 -12.58 -8.88 34.42
C ASN A 105 -12.26 -7.53 35.09
N GLY A 106 -11.05 -7.03 34.86
CA GLY A 106 -10.56 -5.78 35.45
C GLY A 106 -10.05 -5.88 36.89
N VAL A 107 -10.32 -6.98 37.60
CA VAL A 107 -9.87 -7.19 39.00
C VAL A 107 -8.45 -7.77 39.03
N ALA A 108 -7.54 -7.09 39.72
CA ALA A 108 -6.15 -7.53 39.85
C ALA A 108 -5.99 -8.70 40.83
N LYS A 109 -5.18 -9.70 40.43
CA LYS A 109 -4.82 -10.89 41.20
C LYS A 109 -3.33 -11.18 41.07
N ASN A 110 -2.66 -11.43 42.18
CA ASN A 110 -1.22 -11.76 42.19
C ASN A 110 -0.98 -13.26 41.94
N VAL A 111 0.08 -13.56 41.19
CA VAL A 111 0.52 -14.91 40.83
C VAL A 111 1.96 -15.14 41.27
N ALA A 112 2.32 -16.37 41.64
CA ALA A 112 3.65 -16.68 42.16
C ALA A 112 4.77 -16.52 41.12
N VAL A 113 4.46 -16.81 39.86
CA VAL A 113 5.37 -16.80 38.72
C VAL A 113 4.73 -16.02 37.58
N ALA A 114 5.47 -15.12 36.95
CA ALA A 114 4.98 -14.34 35.81
C ALA A 114 4.96 -15.19 34.53
N PRO A 115 4.10 -14.85 33.54
CA PRO A 115 4.22 -15.36 32.18
C PRO A 115 5.63 -15.15 31.61
N VAL A 116 6.14 -16.12 30.85
CA VAL A 116 7.48 -16.10 30.27
C VAL A 116 7.50 -16.83 28.93
N VAL A 117 8.43 -16.48 28.04
CA VAL A 117 8.67 -17.21 26.80
C VAL A 117 9.79 -18.22 27.00
N VAL A 118 9.54 -19.49 26.68
CA VAL A 118 10.54 -20.58 26.71
C VAL A 118 10.56 -21.22 25.34
N LYS A 119 11.71 -21.15 24.64
CA LYS A 119 11.90 -21.71 23.28
C LYS A 119 10.77 -21.33 22.30
N GLY A 120 10.39 -20.06 22.29
CA GLY A 120 9.32 -19.54 21.43
C GLY A 120 7.89 -19.87 21.88
N SER A 121 7.69 -20.62 22.97
CA SER A 121 6.37 -20.88 23.56
C SER A 121 6.09 -19.96 24.74
N THR A 122 4.92 -19.33 24.72
CA THR A 122 4.41 -18.55 25.86
C THR A 122 3.95 -19.50 26.97
N MET A 123 4.63 -19.46 28.11
CA MET A 123 4.39 -20.29 29.27
C MET A 123 3.69 -19.47 30.35
N VAL A 124 2.55 -19.97 30.82
CA VAL A 124 1.70 -19.26 31.79
C VAL A 124 1.40 -20.13 33.02
N PRO A 125 1.17 -19.52 34.20
CA PRO A 125 0.73 -20.24 35.39
C PRO A 125 -0.60 -20.95 35.15
N LEU A 126 -0.59 -22.28 35.15
CA LEU A 126 -1.75 -23.10 34.80
C LEU A 126 -2.99 -22.77 35.62
N ARG A 127 -2.83 -22.66 36.94
CA ARG A 127 -3.93 -22.46 37.89
C ARG A 127 -4.74 -21.21 37.59
N VAL A 128 -4.07 -20.14 37.17
CA VAL A 128 -4.67 -18.83 36.91
C VAL A 128 -5.58 -18.88 35.71
N ILE A 129 -5.11 -19.52 34.62
CA ILE A 129 -5.91 -19.68 33.40
C ILE A 129 -7.10 -20.58 33.65
N VAL A 130 -6.89 -21.72 34.33
CA VAL A 130 -7.97 -22.68 34.60
C VAL A 130 -9.05 -22.09 35.49
N GLU A 131 -8.67 -21.39 36.56
CA GLU A 131 -9.62 -20.71 37.44
C GLU A 131 -10.39 -19.62 36.68
N ALA A 132 -9.69 -18.82 35.87
CA ALA A 132 -10.32 -17.80 35.06
C ALA A 132 -11.30 -18.38 34.02
N PHE A 133 -11.09 -19.60 33.54
CA PHE A 133 -12.04 -20.31 32.66
C PHE A 133 -13.14 -21.04 33.43
N GLY A 134 -13.06 -21.12 34.76
CA GLY A 134 -13.99 -21.91 35.58
C GLY A 134 -13.84 -23.42 35.37
N ALA A 135 -12.69 -23.87 34.87
CA ALA A 135 -12.37 -25.27 34.71
C ALA A 135 -11.80 -25.85 36.02
N SER A 136 -11.78 -27.17 36.12
CA SER A 136 -11.27 -27.92 37.27
C SER A 136 -9.90 -28.53 36.95
N ILE A 137 -9.02 -28.60 37.96
CA ILE A 137 -7.72 -29.28 37.85
C ILE A 137 -7.70 -30.43 38.85
N THR A 138 -7.31 -31.61 38.38
CA THR A 138 -7.01 -32.78 39.21
C THR A 138 -5.68 -33.40 38.77
N ASN A 139 -5.14 -34.31 39.57
CA ASN A 139 -3.98 -35.11 39.16
C ASN A 139 -4.40 -36.58 39.11
N ASP A 140 -4.03 -37.26 38.04
CA ASP A 140 -4.22 -38.70 37.91
C ASP A 140 -3.13 -39.43 38.70
N ASN A 141 -3.53 -40.18 39.72
CA ASN A 141 -2.60 -40.85 40.63
C ASN A 141 -1.78 -41.96 39.95
N LYS A 142 -2.28 -42.56 38.87
CA LYS A 142 -1.63 -43.65 38.12
C LYS A 142 -0.67 -43.10 37.08
N THR A 143 -1.11 -42.14 36.26
CA THR A 143 -0.29 -41.62 35.16
C THR A 143 0.62 -40.45 35.57
N LYS A 144 0.35 -39.83 36.73
CA LYS A 144 0.96 -38.58 37.20
C LYS A 144 0.73 -37.41 36.23
N GLU A 145 -0.33 -37.49 35.42
CA GLU A 145 -0.77 -36.41 34.54
C GLU A 145 -1.63 -35.44 35.35
N THR A 146 -1.46 -34.14 35.10
CA THR A 146 -2.42 -33.12 35.47
C THR A 146 -3.57 -33.14 34.46
N VAL A 147 -4.79 -33.29 34.97
CA VAL A 147 -6.03 -33.39 34.20
C VAL A 147 -6.84 -32.13 34.41
N ILE A 148 -7.17 -31.44 33.34
CA ILE A 148 -7.94 -30.20 33.34
C ILE A 148 -9.27 -30.51 32.65
N VAL A 149 -10.39 -30.27 33.34
CA VAL A 149 -11.73 -30.55 32.82
C VAL A 149 -12.58 -29.29 32.92
N GLY A 150 -13.19 -28.88 31.82
CA GLY A 150 -14.17 -27.80 31.80
C GLY A 150 -14.98 -27.80 30.51
N VAL A 151 -15.52 -26.65 30.14
CA VAL A 151 -16.44 -26.49 29.01
C VAL A 151 -15.77 -25.65 27.93
N ARG A 152 -16.01 -25.95 26.66
CA ARG A 152 -15.56 -25.09 25.55
C ARG A 152 -16.35 -23.78 25.53
N ALA A 153 -15.74 -22.67 25.11
CA ALA A 153 -16.43 -21.38 25.01
C ALA A 153 -17.63 -21.46 24.03
N LYS A 154 -18.73 -20.77 24.38
CA LYS A 154 -19.91 -20.62 23.52
C LYS A 154 -19.54 -19.77 22.31
N SER A 155 -19.81 -20.25 21.11
CA SER A 155 -19.65 -19.45 19.89
C SER A 155 -20.55 -18.21 19.95
N SER A 156 -19.96 -17.02 19.99
CA SER A 156 -20.70 -15.77 19.91
C SER A 156 -21.28 -15.61 18.49
N THR A 157 -22.61 -15.52 18.38
CA THR A 157 -23.34 -15.25 17.14
C THR A 157 -23.23 -13.80 16.65
N SER A 158 -22.42 -12.98 17.32
CA SER A 158 -21.99 -11.66 16.87
C SER A 158 -20.58 -11.74 16.27
N GLY A 159 -20.50 -11.91 14.94
CA GLY A 159 -19.41 -11.39 14.11
C GLY A 159 -17.95 -11.69 14.49
N GLY A 160 -17.65 -12.83 15.11
CA GLY A 160 -16.27 -13.28 15.36
C GLY A 160 -15.98 -14.57 14.61
N THR A 161 -15.22 -14.49 13.52
CA THR A 161 -14.64 -15.65 12.83
C THR A 161 -13.86 -16.54 13.81
N SER A 162 -14.09 -17.85 13.77
CA SER A 162 -13.25 -18.95 14.33
C SER A 162 -12.22 -18.56 15.41
N ILE A 163 -12.42 -18.98 16.66
CA ILE A 163 -11.67 -18.54 17.86
C ILE A 163 -10.16 -18.94 17.89
N ASP A 164 -9.66 -19.68 16.90
CA ASP A 164 -8.28 -19.57 16.41
C ASP A 164 -8.29 -20.09 14.96
N SER A 165 -8.33 -19.21 13.97
CA SER A 165 -8.22 -19.59 12.55
C SER A 165 -6.93 -20.36 12.25
N ASP A 166 -5.95 -20.25 13.15
CA ASP A 166 -4.60 -20.78 12.99
C ASP A 166 -4.38 -22.07 13.81
N TYR A 167 -5.42 -22.63 14.42
CA TYR A 167 -5.34 -23.91 15.13
C TYR A 167 -4.98 -25.05 14.16
N GLY A 168 -3.90 -25.77 14.48
CA GLY A 168 -3.38 -26.85 13.64
C GLY A 168 -2.65 -26.37 12.39
N LYS A 169 -2.46 -25.05 12.21
CA LYS A 169 -1.61 -24.52 11.15
C LYS A 169 -0.15 -24.68 11.55
N THR A 170 0.59 -25.45 10.77
CA THR A 170 2.04 -25.66 10.91
C THR A 170 2.82 -25.00 9.78
N LYS A 171 2.11 -24.50 8.78
CA LYS A 171 2.62 -23.82 7.60
C LYS A 171 1.87 -22.52 7.36
N ILE A 172 2.48 -21.64 6.60
CA ILE A 172 1.95 -20.40 6.07
C ILE A 172 2.11 -20.41 4.55
N GLY A 173 1.28 -19.69 3.82
CA GLY A 173 1.38 -19.62 2.38
C GLY A 173 0.40 -18.62 1.78
N ASP A 174 0.65 -18.25 0.54
CA ASP A 174 -0.23 -17.39 -0.24
C ASP A 174 -0.82 -18.18 -1.40
N SER A 175 -2.15 -18.28 -1.46
CA SER A 175 -2.82 -19.03 -2.53
C SER A 175 -2.85 -18.31 -3.88
N TYR A 176 -2.73 -16.98 -3.89
CA TYR A 176 -2.73 -16.18 -5.11
C TYR A 176 -1.35 -16.16 -5.76
N TYR A 177 -0.32 -15.84 -4.97
CA TYR A 177 1.07 -15.88 -5.42
C TYR A 177 1.61 -17.32 -5.51
N GLY A 178 0.98 -18.26 -4.83
CA GLY A 178 1.21 -19.69 -5.02
C GLY A 178 2.46 -20.21 -4.33
N TRP A 179 2.67 -19.89 -3.05
CA TRP A 179 3.82 -20.37 -2.28
C TRP A 179 3.43 -20.88 -0.89
N THR A 180 4.28 -21.71 -0.29
CA THR A 180 4.12 -22.27 1.07
C THR A 180 5.47 -22.27 1.80
N LEU A 181 5.46 -22.02 3.12
CA LEU A 181 6.59 -22.09 4.04
C LEU A 181 6.14 -22.70 5.37
N ASN A 182 7.00 -23.39 6.11
CA ASN A 182 6.70 -23.73 7.51
C ASN A 182 6.49 -22.45 8.34
N TYR A 183 5.73 -22.55 9.43
CA TYR A 183 5.53 -21.38 10.28
C TYR A 183 6.87 -20.91 10.88
N PRO A 184 7.24 -19.61 10.78
CA PRO A 184 8.47 -19.09 11.37
C PRO A 184 8.32 -19.03 12.90
N ALA A 185 8.77 -20.09 13.59
CA ALA A 185 8.58 -20.24 15.02
C ALA A 185 9.26 -19.10 15.81
N GLY A 186 8.54 -18.52 16.77
CA GLY A 186 9.05 -17.42 17.60
C GLY A 186 8.93 -16.03 16.96
N LEU A 187 8.45 -15.93 15.72
CA LEU A 187 8.23 -14.66 15.02
C LEU A 187 6.73 -14.41 14.83
N VAL A 188 6.35 -13.13 14.75
CA VAL A 188 4.98 -12.68 14.48
C VAL A 188 4.97 -11.90 13.16
N GLN A 189 3.86 -11.94 12.42
CA GLN A 189 3.72 -11.14 11.20
C GLN A 189 3.66 -9.67 11.64
N VAL A 190 4.64 -8.89 11.23
CA VAL A 190 4.75 -7.47 11.60
C VAL A 190 4.42 -6.54 10.45
N ASP A 191 4.48 -7.05 9.22
CA ASP A 191 4.23 -6.27 8.02
C ASP A 191 3.78 -7.15 6.85
N GLN A 192 2.98 -6.58 5.95
CA GLN A 192 2.55 -7.16 4.69
C GLN A 192 2.08 -6.03 3.77
N SER A 193 2.59 -5.99 2.53
CA SER A 193 2.18 -5.00 1.54
C SER A 193 0.68 -5.11 1.22
N ASP A 194 0.09 -4.03 0.70
CA ASP A 194 -1.35 -3.98 0.43
C ASP A 194 -1.79 -5.03 -0.59
N ASN A 195 -0.98 -5.25 -1.63
CA ASN A 195 -1.22 -6.29 -2.63
C ASN A 195 -0.80 -7.70 -2.14
N GLY A 196 0.00 -7.78 -1.07
CA GLY A 196 0.45 -9.02 -0.43
C GLY A 196 1.66 -9.69 -1.08
N ASP A 197 2.34 -9.03 -2.02
CA ASP A 197 3.57 -9.55 -2.65
C ASP A 197 4.77 -9.59 -1.70
N PHE A 198 4.72 -8.82 -0.61
CA PHE A 198 5.70 -8.77 0.46
C PHE A 198 5.04 -9.11 1.78
N VAL A 199 5.71 -9.93 2.58
CA VAL A 199 5.31 -10.22 3.96
C VAL A 199 6.53 -10.43 4.84
N LYS A 200 6.47 -9.90 6.06
CA LYS A 200 7.54 -9.96 7.03
C LYS A 200 7.06 -10.49 8.37
N TRP A 201 7.82 -11.45 8.90
CA TRP A 201 7.76 -11.88 10.29
C TRP A 201 9.00 -11.44 11.03
N ALA A 202 8.85 -10.95 12.26
CA ALA A 202 9.96 -10.58 13.12
C ALA A 202 9.66 -10.93 14.59
N ASP A 203 10.69 -10.88 15.42
CA ASP A 203 10.58 -11.08 16.87
C ASP A 203 9.92 -9.89 17.59
N THR A 204 9.88 -8.73 16.94
CA THR A 204 9.22 -7.50 17.41
C THR A 204 8.77 -6.64 16.24
N ALA A 205 7.69 -5.88 16.43
CA ALA A 205 7.22 -4.87 15.47
C ALA A 205 8.08 -3.59 15.47
N ASP A 206 8.88 -3.37 16.51
CA ASP A 206 9.81 -2.25 16.58
C ASP A 206 11.04 -2.54 15.71
N ALA A 207 11.07 -1.97 14.51
CA ALA A 207 12.12 -2.16 13.50
C ALA A 207 13.54 -1.93 14.05
N SER A 208 13.71 -1.02 15.03
CA SER A 208 15.02 -0.72 15.63
C SER A 208 15.55 -1.82 16.55
N LYS A 209 14.67 -2.74 16.98
CA LYS A 209 14.96 -3.80 17.95
C LYS A 209 14.94 -5.21 17.35
N VAL A 210 14.66 -5.34 16.05
CA VAL A 210 14.58 -6.64 15.38
C VAL A 210 15.90 -7.39 15.53
N ALA A 211 15.85 -8.57 16.15
CA ALA A 211 16.99 -9.47 16.26
C ALA A 211 16.88 -10.66 15.32
N ALA A 212 15.67 -11.02 14.88
CA ALA A 212 15.43 -12.04 13.89
C ALA A 212 14.21 -11.70 13.01
N GLN A 213 14.32 -11.94 11.71
CA GLN A 213 13.25 -11.72 10.75
C GLN A 213 13.26 -12.74 9.61
N VAL A 214 12.08 -12.92 9.03
CA VAL A 214 11.83 -13.74 7.84
C VAL A 214 10.96 -12.92 6.89
N ASN A 215 11.40 -12.75 5.65
CA ASN A 215 10.63 -12.07 4.61
C ASN A 215 10.33 -13.07 3.49
N VAL A 216 9.15 -12.96 2.89
CA VAL A 216 8.85 -13.58 1.59
C VAL A 216 8.43 -12.47 0.65
N ILE A 217 9.09 -12.41 -0.52
CA ILE A 217 8.80 -11.46 -1.59
C ILE A 217 8.45 -12.25 -2.86
N THR A 218 7.50 -11.73 -3.63
CA THR A 218 7.10 -12.28 -4.91
C THR A 218 7.19 -11.23 -6.01
N GLU A 219 8.00 -11.45 -7.02
CA GLU A 219 8.15 -10.54 -8.16
C GLU A 219 7.65 -11.16 -9.46
N ARG A 220 7.00 -10.37 -10.32
CA ARG A 220 6.70 -10.77 -11.69
C ARG A 220 7.90 -10.45 -12.58
N VAL A 221 8.45 -11.48 -13.21
CA VAL A 221 9.69 -11.37 -14.03
C VAL A 221 9.45 -11.75 -15.50
N GLY A 222 8.21 -12.05 -15.88
CA GLY A 222 7.87 -12.51 -17.23
C GLY A 222 8.22 -13.99 -17.46
N ASP A 223 7.82 -14.52 -18.62
CA ASP A 223 7.87 -15.97 -18.90
C ASP A 223 9.28 -16.49 -19.24
N ASP A 224 10.22 -15.60 -19.54
CA ASP A 224 11.59 -15.95 -19.91
C ASP A 224 12.35 -16.54 -18.73
N VAL A 225 13.14 -17.59 -18.99
CA VAL A 225 13.96 -18.23 -17.95
C VAL A 225 15.14 -17.33 -17.62
N LEU A 226 15.21 -16.89 -16.37
CA LEU A 226 16.30 -16.04 -15.87
C LEU A 226 17.60 -16.84 -15.76
N THR A 227 18.69 -16.24 -16.21
CA THR A 227 20.05 -16.70 -15.97
C THR A 227 20.39 -16.65 -14.47
N ILE A 228 21.47 -17.34 -14.08
CA ILE A 228 21.94 -17.34 -12.70
C ILE A 228 22.33 -15.92 -12.25
N GLU A 229 22.94 -15.17 -13.15
CA GLU A 229 23.37 -13.78 -12.94
C GLU A 229 22.16 -12.87 -12.72
N GLU A 230 21.16 -12.89 -13.61
CA GLU A 230 19.94 -12.09 -13.47
C GLU A 230 19.20 -12.39 -12.16
N GLN A 231 19.09 -13.67 -11.80
CA GLN A 231 18.49 -14.09 -10.52
C GLN A 231 19.24 -13.49 -9.32
N ARG A 232 20.57 -13.52 -9.33
CA ARG A 232 21.40 -12.97 -8.25
C ARG A 232 21.39 -11.45 -8.22
N ASP A 233 21.24 -10.80 -9.37
CA ASP A 233 21.10 -9.35 -9.47
C ASP A 233 19.76 -8.92 -8.85
N ILE A 234 18.66 -9.64 -9.12
CA ILE A 234 17.38 -9.43 -8.43
C ILE A 234 17.53 -9.52 -6.91
N LEU A 235 18.20 -10.57 -6.40
CA LEU A 235 18.44 -10.71 -4.95
C LEU A 235 19.22 -9.51 -4.37
N SER A 236 20.13 -8.92 -5.14
CA SER A 236 20.94 -7.79 -4.69
C SER A 236 20.18 -6.47 -4.56
N ASN A 237 19.03 -6.34 -5.25
CA ASN A 237 18.15 -5.17 -5.12
C ASN A 237 17.56 -5.03 -3.70
N TYR A 238 17.60 -6.10 -2.90
CA TYR A 238 17.08 -6.14 -1.54
C TYR A 238 18.13 -5.95 -0.45
N TYR A 239 19.38 -5.63 -0.83
CA TYR A 239 20.44 -5.39 0.13
C TYR A 239 20.32 -4.01 0.77
N PHE A 240 20.68 -3.89 2.05
CA PHE A 240 20.98 -2.59 2.61
C PHE A 240 22.29 -2.05 2.03
N GLU A 241 22.44 -0.72 1.98
CA GLU A 241 23.62 -0.03 1.43
C GLU A 241 24.95 -0.51 2.05
N ASP A 242 24.92 -0.99 3.29
CA ASP A 242 26.10 -1.42 4.03
C ASP A 242 26.32 -2.95 4.06
N GLU A 243 25.53 -3.73 3.30
CA GLU A 243 25.67 -5.18 3.20
C GLU A 243 26.90 -5.61 2.41
N ILE A 244 27.56 -6.65 2.91
CA ILE A 244 28.66 -7.33 2.22
C ILE A 244 28.32 -8.80 1.97
N THR A 245 28.60 -9.30 0.77
CA THR A 245 28.41 -10.72 0.42
C THR A 245 29.47 -11.61 1.06
N LEU A 246 29.04 -12.70 1.70
CA LEU A 246 29.87 -13.68 2.40
C LEU A 246 29.87 -15.08 1.75
N ASP A 247 28.79 -15.45 1.07
CA ASP A 247 28.64 -16.70 0.32
C ASP A 247 27.65 -16.46 -0.84
N LYS A 248 27.87 -17.08 -1.99
CA LYS A 248 26.98 -16.97 -3.16
C LYS A 248 27.12 -18.22 -4.02
N ARG A 249 26.03 -18.98 -4.17
CA ARG A 249 26.03 -20.24 -4.94
C ARG A 249 24.61 -20.74 -5.21
N THR A 250 24.47 -21.58 -6.23
CA THR A 250 23.28 -22.39 -6.44
C THR A 250 23.24 -23.53 -5.42
N ILE A 251 22.08 -23.81 -4.85
CA ILE A 251 21.84 -24.95 -3.95
C ILE A 251 20.62 -25.75 -4.41
N THR A 252 20.59 -27.04 -4.08
CA THR A 252 19.44 -27.91 -4.35
C THR A 252 18.80 -28.33 -3.05
N VAL A 253 17.51 -28.07 -2.89
CA VAL A 253 16.72 -28.44 -1.71
C VAL A 253 15.40 -29.06 -2.16
N GLY A 254 15.12 -30.30 -1.73
CA GLY A 254 13.87 -30.98 -2.10
C GLY A 254 13.68 -31.17 -3.62
N GLY A 255 14.76 -31.18 -4.40
CA GLY A 255 14.71 -31.24 -5.88
C GLY A 255 14.51 -29.89 -6.57
N LEU A 256 14.37 -28.79 -5.81
CA LEU A 256 14.29 -27.44 -6.32
C LEU A 256 15.67 -26.78 -6.27
N GLN A 257 16.02 -26.00 -7.30
CA GLN A 257 17.24 -25.23 -7.36
C GLN A 257 16.96 -23.79 -6.91
N PHE A 258 17.78 -23.29 -5.99
CA PHE A 258 17.72 -21.93 -5.49
C PHE A 258 19.05 -21.24 -5.70
N GLU A 259 19.01 -19.96 -6.06
CA GLU A 259 20.16 -19.08 -5.90
C GLU A 259 20.22 -18.62 -4.45
N LYS A 260 21.32 -18.97 -3.77
CA LYS A 260 21.57 -18.60 -2.37
C LYS A 260 22.63 -17.50 -2.31
N VAL A 261 22.34 -16.46 -1.53
CA VAL A 261 23.34 -15.46 -1.12
C VAL A 261 23.30 -15.28 0.38
N VAL A 262 24.47 -15.24 1.02
CA VAL A 262 24.62 -14.89 2.43
C VAL A 262 25.34 -13.57 2.53
N THR A 263 24.81 -12.63 3.31
CA THR A 263 25.40 -11.31 3.49
C THR A 263 25.50 -10.93 4.97
N TYR A 264 26.11 -9.78 5.24
CA TYR A 264 26.22 -9.19 6.56
C TYR A 264 26.20 -7.66 6.48
N THR A 265 25.42 -7.04 7.36
CA THR A 265 25.35 -5.57 7.54
C THR A 265 26.37 -5.10 8.58
N LYS A 266 27.11 -4.04 8.26
CA LYS A 266 28.11 -3.45 9.18
C LYS A 266 27.49 -2.65 10.31
N GLN A 267 26.36 -1.97 10.07
CA GLN A 267 25.70 -1.08 11.00
C GLN A 267 24.86 -1.85 12.02
N THR A 268 23.95 -2.72 11.54
CA THR A 268 23.02 -3.45 12.43
C THR A 268 23.60 -4.77 12.96
N LYS A 269 24.76 -5.21 12.42
CA LYS A 269 25.44 -6.46 12.78
C LYS A 269 24.57 -7.70 12.54
N MET A 270 23.77 -7.66 11.48
CA MET A 270 22.84 -8.71 11.12
C MET A 270 23.37 -9.52 9.94
N TYR A 271 23.28 -10.84 10.03
CA TYR A 271 23.57 -11.77 8.95
C TYR A 271 22.28 -12.09 8.21
N TYR A 272 22.35 -12.17 6.89
CA TYR A 272 21.22 -12.51 6.05
C TYR A 272 21.50 -13.73 5.19
N GLU A 273 20.48 -14.54 4.95
CA GLU A 273 20.45 -15.55 3.89
C GLU A 273 19.24 -15.30 2.99
N TYR A 274 19.54 -15.04 1.72
CA TYR A 274 18.59 -14.88 0.62
C TYR A 274 18.54 -16.20 -0.16
N ARG A 275 17.33 -16.65 -0.49
CA ARG A 275 17.09 -17.77 -1.41
C ARG A 275 16.06 -17.36 -2.45
N GLY A 276 16.47 -17.34 -3.71
CA GLY A 276 15.62 -16.99 -4.84
C GLY A 276 15.34 -18.19 -5.75
N ILE A 277 14.12 -18.27 -6.30
CA ILE A 277 13.71 -19.30 -7.27
C ILE A 277 12.66 -18.75 -8.24
N GLN A 278 12.83 -19.02 -9.54
CA GLN A 278 11.83 -18.71 -10.56
C GLN A 278 10.84 -19.87 -10.77
N LYS A 279 9.56 -19.56 -10.88
CA LYS A 279 8.50 -20.50 -11.29
C LYS A 279 7.35 -19.75 -11.98
N ALA A 280 6.99 -20.20 -13.19
CA ALA A 280 5.84 -19.68 -13.96
C ALA A 280 5.80 -18.14 -14.02
N GLY A 281 6.89 -17.57 -14.52
CA GLY A 281 7.09 -16.12 -14.67
C GLY A 281 7.08 -15.29 -13.39
N THR A 282 7.29 -15.95 -12.25
CA THR A 282 7.33 -15.35 -10.93
C THR A 282 8.65 -15.70 -10.26
N TYR A 283 9.34 -14.73 -9.68
CA TYR A 283 10.53 -14.93 -8.88
C TYR A 283 10.17 -14.82 -7.39
N PHE A 284 10.44 -15.87 -6.63
CA PHE A 284 10.15 -15.92 -5.20
C PHE A 284 11.45 -15.76 -4.43
N ILE A 285 11.44 -14.88 -3.43
CA ILE A 285 12.59 -14.60 -2.59
C ILE A 285 12.21 -14.87 -1.13
N VAL A 286 12.97 -15.72 -0.46
CA VAL A 286 12.89 -15.92 0.98
C VAL A 286 14.15 -15.38 1.62
N ILE A 287 13.98 -14.48 2.59
CA ILE A 287 15.08 -13.82 3.29
C ILE A 287 14.99 -14.16 4.77
N VAL A 288 16.07 -14.65 5.37
CA VAL A 288 16.21 -14.77 6.82
C VAL A 288 17.29 -13.79 7.27
N GLY A 289 16.97 -12.91 8.22
CA GLY A 289 17.92 -12.00 8.85
C GLY A 289 18.04 -12.29 10.34
N VAL A 290 19.26 -12.45 10.88
CA VAL A 290 19.50 -12.77 12.29
C VAL A 290 20.73 -12.04 12.82
N LYS A 291 20.58 -11.36 13.96
CA LYS A 291 21.68 -10.72 14.66
C LYS A 291 22.56 -11.76 15.35
N GLY A 292 23.87 -11.66 15.21
CA GLY A 292 24.80 -12.68 15.69
C GLY A 292 26.24 -12.25 15.75
N ALA A 293 27.08 -13.07 16.37
CA ALA A 293 28.53 -12.89 16.37
C ALA A 293 29.16 -13.32 15.04
N ASP A 294 28.59 -14.33 14.38
CA ASP A 294 29.02 -14.85 13.10
C ASP A 294 27.86 -15.51 12.33
N LYS A 295 28.08 -15.87 11.07
CA LYS A 295 27.05 -16.41 10.16
C LYS A 295 26.39 -17.72 10.62
N SER A 296 26.95 -18.43 11.61
CA SER A 296 26.37 -19.67 12.12
C SER A 296 24.99 -19.48 12.74
N VAL A 297 24.61 -18.26 13.15
CA VAL A 297 23.27 -17.96 13.65
C VAL A 297 22.16 -18.25 12.64
N LEU A 298 22.47 -18.26 11.35
CA LEU A 298 21.53 -18.60 10.27
C LEU A 298 21.17 -20.10 10.25
N SER A 299 22.03 -20.98 10.76
CA SER A 299 21.79 -22.44 10.75
C SER A 299 20.55 -22.86 11.52
N GLY A 300 20.14 -22.08 12.53
CA GLY A 300 18.88 -22.29 13.26
C GLY A 300 17.63 -22.21 12.37
N TYR A 301 17.75 -21.61 11.18
CA TYR A 301 16.66 -21.40 10.22
C TYR A 301 16.73 -22.33 9.01
N ASP A 302 17.69 -23.26 8.94
CA ASP A 302 17.83 -24.19 7.80
C ASP A 302 16.56 -25.00 7.56
N THR A 303 15.92 -25.49 8.62
CA THR A 303 14.65 -26.24 8.50
C THR A 303 13.51 -25.40 7.94
N LEU A 304 13.48 -24.11 8.29
CA LEU A 304 12.50 -23.16 7.76
C LEU A 304 12.78 -22.89 6.28
N LEU A 305 13.99 -22.45 5.95
CA LEU A 305 14.39 -22.14 4.57
C LEU A 305 14.25 -23.35 3.64
N ASN A 306 14.54 -24.57 4.12
CA ASN A 306 14.39 -25.79 3.33
C ASN A 306 12.92 -26.21 3.11
N SER A 307 11.98 -25.60 3.83
CA SER A 307 10.55 -25.91 3.71
C SER A 307 9.84 -25.06 2.65
N PHE A 308 10.48 -24.00 2.15
CA PHE A 308 9.86 -23.14 1.15
C PHE A 308 9.56 -23.92 -0.13
N THR A 309 8.36 -23.72 -0.67
CA THR A 309 7.94 -24.28 -1.94
C THR A 309 7.19 -23.22 -2.74
N PRO A 310 7.54 -22.97 -4.03
CA PRO A 310 6.77 -22.11 -4.94
C PRO A 310 5.54 -22.86 -5.47
N ALA A 311 4.74 -23.39 -4.54
CA ALA A 311 3.44 -23.98 -4.79
C ALA A 311 2.55 -23.80 -3.56
N PHE A 312 1.24 -23.72 -3.78
CA PHE A 312 0.22 -23.70 -2.72
C PHE A 312 -0.77 -24.85 -2.91
N ASN A 313 -0.97 -25.65 -1.86
CA ASN A 313 -1.95 -26.74 -1.88
C ASN A 313 -3.22 -26.35 -1.08
N SER A 314 -4.29 -26.00 -1.79
CA SER A 314 -5.58 -25.61 -1.17
C SER A 314 -6.26 -26.71 -0.36
N SER A 315 -5.85 -27.97 -0.55
CA SER A 315 -6.34 -29.10 0.23
C SER A 315 -5.56 -29.30 1.54
N ASP A 316 -4.34 -28.77 1.66
CA ASP A 316 -3.54 -28.87 2.88
C ASP A 316 -4.07 -27.91 3.96
N LYS A 317 -4.89 -28.44 4.86
CA LYS A 317 -5.49 -27.66 5.95
C LYS A 317 -4.48 -27.20 7.00
N THR A 318 -3.23 -27.66 6.97
CA THR A 318 -2.14 -27.18 7.85
C THR A 318 -1.54 -25.85 7.39
N ILE A 319 -1.88 -25.37 6.19
CA ILE A 319 -1.44 -24.07 5.67
C ILE A 319 -2.40 -22.97 6.12
N LYS A 320 -1.87 -21.94 6.78
CA LYS A 320 -2.56 -20.65 6.95
C LYS A 320 -2.41 -19.88 5.64
N ASN A 321 -3.52 -19.66 4.95
CA ASN A 321 -3.55 -18.82 3.76
C ASN A 321 -3.56 -17.35 4.18
N ILE A 322 -2.53 -16.60 3.81
CA ILE A 322 -2.37 -15.18 4.17
C ILE A 322 -2.68 -14.22 3.02
N THR A 323 -3.23 -14.73 1.92
CA THR A 323 -3.53 -13.91 0.74
C THR A 323 -4.49 -12.76 1.05
N LYS A 324 -4.21 -11.61 0.45
CA LYS A 324 -5.10 -10.44 0.45
C LYS A 324 -6.16 -10.52 -0.65
N VAL A 325 -5.97 -11.42 -1.61
CA VAL A 325 -6.84 -11.57 -2.77
C VAL A 325 -8.09 -12.38 -2.41
N VAL A 326 -9.24 -11.74 -2.52
CA VAL A 326 -10.56 -12.36 -2.33
C VAL A 326 -11.35 -12.20 -3.62
N ASN A 327 -11.74 -13.33 -4.23
CA ASN A 327 -12.48 -13.36 -5.50
C ASN A 327 -11.84 -12.53 -6.62
N GLY A 328 -10.51 -12.54 -6.72
CA GLY A 328 -9.75 -11.81 -7.76
C GLY A 328 -9.55 -10.31 -7.49
N THR A 329 -9.92 -9.84 -6.29
CA THR A 329 -9.83 -8.42 -5.90
C THR A 329 -9.09 -8.26 -4.58
N ILE A 330 -8.53 -7.07 -4.36
CA ILE A 330 -7.88 -6.64 -3.13
C ILE A 330 -8.63 -5.41 -2.62
N THR A 331 -8.85 -5.33 -1.31
CA THR A 331 -9.39 -4.13 -0.68
C THR A 331 -8.23 -3.27 -0.22
N PHE A 332 -7.97 -2.20 -0.94
CA PHE A 332 -7.00 -1.18 -0.58
C PHE A 332 -7.61 -0.23 0.45
N LYS A 333 -6.76 0.26 1.36
CA LYS A 333 -7.14 1.20 2.39
C LYS A 333 -6.03 2.22 2.56
N ASP A 334 -6.40 3.49 2.51
CA ASP A 334 -5.54 4.57 2.95
C ASP A 334 -6.16 5.16 4.21
N ALA A 335 -5.56 4.85 5.36
CA ALA A 335 -6.08 5.26 6.66
C ALA A 335 -5.90 6.76 6.92
N ASP A 336 -4.91 7.40 6.27
CA ASP A 336 -4.61 8.82 6.42
C ASP A 336 -5.52 9.69 5.55
N TYR A 337 -6.12 9.09 4.51
CA TYR A 337 -7.17 9.71 3.68
C TYR A 337 -8.58 9.21 3.95
N GLY A 338 -8.78 8.31 4.93
CA GLY A 338 -10.09 7.72 5.20
C GLY A 338 -10.70 6.99 3.99
N LEU A 339 -9.87 6.43 3.12
CA LEU A 339 -10.28 5.86 1.85
C LEU A 339 -10.26 4.33 1.89
N SER A 340 -11.29 3.68 1.34
CA SER A 340 -11.23 2.28 0.96
C SER A 340 -11.78 2.05 -0.45
N VAL A 341 -11.12 1.19 -1.21
CA VAL A 341 -11.55 0.82 -2.58
C VAL A 341 -11.17 -0.63 -2.88
N LYS A 342 -12.00 -1.34 -3.64
CA LYS A 342 -11.66 -2.68 -4.14
C LYS A 342 -11.13 -2.58 -5.56
N LEU A 343 -9.92 -3.07 -5.77
CA LEU A 343 -9.28 -3.11 -7.08
C LEU A 343 -8.95 -4.56 -7.47
N PRO A 344 -8.83 -4.86 -8.78
CA PRO A 344 -8.32 -6.14 -9.25
C PRO A 344 -6.95 -6.49 -8.63
N ALA A 345 -6.66 -7.78 -8.48
CA ALA A 345 -5.47 -8.25 -7.75
C ALA A 345 -4.11 -8.00 -8.44
N ASP A 346 -4.11 -7.45 -9.66
CA ASP A 346 -2.91 -7.00 -10.37
C ASP A 346 -2.55 -5.53 -10.06
N TRP A 347 -3.28 -4.88 -9.16
CA TRP A 347 -3.02 -3.51 -8.71
C TRP A 347 -2.10 -3.46 -7.48
N SER A 348 -1.44 -2.32 -7.30
CA SER A 348 -0.63 -1.94 -6.14
C SER A 348 -0.89 -0.49 -5.75
N SER A 349 -0.68 -0.17 -4.48
CA SER A 349 -0.58 1.22 -3.98
C SER A 349 0.86 1.70 -4.07
N ASP A 350 1.06 3.00 -4.24
CA ASP A 350 2.36 3.66 -4.04
C ASP A 350 2.45 4.17 -2.59
N PRO A 351 3.26 3.53 -1.72
CA PRO A 351 3.37 3.92 -0.32
C PRO A 351 4.14 5.23 -0.10
N GLU A 352 4.85 5.74 -1.12
CA GLU A 352 5.57 7.02 -1.04
C GLU A 352 4.72 8.20 -1.55
N SER A 353 3.58 7.91 -2.18
CA SER A 353 2.68 8.93 -2.68
C SER A 353 2.04 9.73 -1.55
N ALA A 354 1.97 11.05 -1.71
CA ALA A 354 1.34 11.94 -0.74
C ALA A 354 -0.19 11.82 -0.75
N THR A 355 -0.77 11.38 -1.87
CA THR A 355 -2.20 11.11 -2.06
C THR A 355 -2.41 9.64 -2.42
N PRO A 356 -3.59 9.05 -2.17
CA PRO A 356 -3.82 7.65 -2.51
C PRO A 356 -3.71 7.44 -4.03
N TRP A 357 -2.66 6.72 -4.42
CA TRP A 357 -2.31 6.45 -5.81
C TRP A 357 -2.15 4.95 -6.02
N PHE A 358 -2.94 4.40 -6.94
CA PHE A 358 -2.96 2.98 -7.25
C PHE A 358 -2.67 2.77 -8.73
N THR A 359 -1.87 1.77 -9.04
CA THR A 359 -1.49 1.45 -10.42
C THR A 359 -1.54 -0.04 -10.69
N ASN A 360 -1.65 -0.37 -11.97
CA ASN A 360 -1.20 -1.65 -12.50
C ASN A 360 -0.34 -1.37 -13.76
N ALA A 361 -0.06 -2.41 -14.55
CA ALA A 361 0.77 -2.28 -15.76
C ALA A 361 0.26 -1.25 -16.80
N THR A 362 -1.04 -0.94 -16.84
CA THR A 362 -1.64 -0.09 -17.89
C THR A 362 -2.52 1.03 -17.35
N ASP A 363 -3.06 0.89 -16.15
CA ASP A 363 -4.10 1.75 -15.61
C ASP A 363 -3.62 2.39 -14.30
N ALA A 364 -4.21 3.54 -13.98
CA ALA A 364 -3.99 4.26 -12.72
C ALA A 364 -5.31 4.74 -12.12
N LEU A 365 -5.37 4.81 -10.79
CA LEU A 365 -6.46 5.37 -10.01
C LEU A 365 -5.88 6.32 -8.97
N GLU A 366 -6.32 7.56 -8.99
CA GLU A 366 -5.91 8.60 -8.06
C GLU A 366 -7.11 9.08 -7.26
N PHE A 367 -6.89 9.40 -6.00
CA PHE A 367 -7.84 10.08 -5.13
C PHE A 367 -7.24 11.40 -4.65
N ASP A 368 -8.03 12.46 -4.71
CA ASP A 368 -7.69 13.77 -4.13
C ASP A 368 -8.95 14.45 -3.57
N PHE A 369 -8.76 15.43 -2.69
CA PHE A 369 -9.85 16.27 -2.20
C PHE A 369 -9.37 17.68 -1.87
N SER A 370 -10.29 18.63 -2.00
CA SER A 370 -10.06 20.04 -1.68
C SER A 370 -11.33 20.67 -1.12
N SER A 371 -11.27 21.94 -0.68
CA SER A 371 -12.47 22.63 -0.22
C SER A 371 -13.43 22.88 -1.38
N ALA A 372 -14.71 22.65 -1.15
CA ALA A 372 -15.77 23.05 -2.05
C ALA A 372 -15.97 24.57 -1.98
N ALA A 373 -16.13 25.22 -3.13
CA ALA A 373 -16.54 26.61 -3.14
C ALA A 373 -17.98 26.76 -2.63
N PRO A 374 -18.33 27.85 -1.92
CA PRO A 374 -19.70 28.08 -1.48
C PRO A 374 -20.70 28.02 -2.63
N GLY A 375 -21.67 27.09 -2.53
CA GLY A 375 -22.72 26.91 -3.54
C GLY A 375 -22.27 26.18 -4.81
N ASP A 376 -21.08 25.59 -4.81
CA ASP A 376 -20.62 24.78 -5.94
C ASP A 376 -21.47 23.53 -6.13
N THR A 377 -21.55 23.08 -7.38
CA THR A 377 -22.36 21.93 -7.78
C THR A 377 -21.51 21.01 -8.63
N LEU A 378 -21.83 19.72 -8.64
CA LEU A 378 -21.13 18.72 -9.46
C LEU A 378 -21.09 19.12 -10.94
N GLU A 379 -22.20 19.63 -11.48
CA GLU A 379 -22.33 20.03 -12.89
C GLU A 379 -21.45 21.24 -13.21
N ASN A 380 -21.46 22.26 -12.36
CA ASN A 380 -20.58 23.42 -12.51
C ASN A 380 -19.10 23.03 -12.44
N TRP A 381 -18.74 22.14 -11.51
CA TRP A 381 -17.37 21.66 -11.38
C TRP A 381 -16.92 20.87 -12.62
N ALA A 382 -17.72 19.91 -13.08
CA ALA A 382 -17.42 19.17 -14.31
C ALA A 382 -17.33 20.08 -15.55
N ALA A 383 -18.21 21.08 -15.66
CA ALA A 383 -18.16 22.05 -16.76
C ALA A 383 -16.89 22.91 -16.73
N ARG A 384 -16.46 23.38 -15.55
CA ARG A 384 -15.18 24.09 -15.39
C ARG A 384 -14.00 23.20 -15.76
N ARG A 385 -14.02 21.95 -15.31
CA ARG A 385 -12.97 20.96 -15.62
C ARG A 385 -12.87 20.69 -17.12
N GLU A 386 -13.99 20.43 -17.79
CA GLU A 386 -14.03 20.27 -19.26
C GLU A 386 -13.49 21.52 -19.97
N ALA A 387 -13.94 22.72 -19.58
CA ALA A 387 -13.47 23.96 -20.17
C ALA A 387 -11.95 24.12 -20.02
N ARG A 388 -11.40 23.77 -18.85
CA ARG A 388 -9.95 23.80 -18.58
C ARG A 388 -9.17 22.82 -19.44
N VAL A 389 -9.67 21.58 -19.60
CA VAL A 389 -9.02 20.61 -20.49
C VAL A 389 -9.01 21.11 -21.94
N ARG A 390 -10.12 21.68 -22.42
CA ARG A 390 -10.22 22.25 -23.78
C ARG A 390 -9.36 23.50 -23.99
N GLU A 391 -9.12 24.26 -22.94
CA GLU A 391 -8.21 25.39 -22.97
C GLU A 391 -6.75 24.93 -22.99
N ASP A 392 -6.42 23.86 -22.27
CA ASP A 392 -5.05 23.39 -22.10
C ASP A 392 -4.59 22.44 -23.22
N ILE A 393 -5.50 21.78 -23.93
CA ILE A 393 -5.17 20.76 -24.94
C ILE A 393 -5.81 21.08 -26.28
N ILE A 394 -5.04 20.98 -27.36
CA ILE A 394 -5.53 21.22 -28.73
C ILE A 394 -6.65 20.23 -29.09
N SER A 395 -7.63 20.70 -29.87
CA SER A 395 -8.83 19.91 -30.21
C SER A 395 -8.56 18.58 -30.93
N SER A 396 -7.42 18.43 -31.61
CA SER A 396 -7.02 17.17 -32.24
C SER A 396 -6.60 16.09 -31.24
N ASN A 397 -6.28 16.47 -30.01
CA ASN A 397 -5.69 15.62 -28.97
C ASN A 397 -6.63 15.39 -27.80
N VAL A 398 -7.87 15.89 -27.87
CA VAL A 398 -8.89 15.65 -26.86
C VAL A 398 -10.27 15.43 -27.49
N ARG A 399 -11.02 14.43 -27.02
CA ARG A 399 -12.34 14.09 -27.58
C ARG A 399 -13.24 13.36 -26.59
N ASN A 400 -14.45 13.03 -27.04
CA ASN A 400 -15.39 12.13 -26.36
C ASN A 400 -15.79 12.57 -24.94
N PHE A 401 -15.94 13.88 -24.71
CA PHE A 401 -16.46 14.39 -23.45
C PHE A 401 -17.89 13.91 -23.21
N VAL A 402 -18.10 13.25 -22.07
CA VAL A 402 -19.40 12.77 -21.59
C VAL A 402 -19.46 13.05 -20.10
N SER A 403 -20.55 13.66 -19.65
CA SER A 403 -20.85 13.81 -18.23
C SER A 403 -22.09 13.00 -17.89
N GLU A 404 -21.99 12.13 -16.87
CA GLU A 404 -23.09 11.29 -16.43
C GLU A 404 -23.15 11.14 -14.91
N PRO A 405 -24.36 11.09 -14.31
CA PRO A 405 -24.51 10.88 -12.88
C PRO A 405 -24.11 9.47 -12.49
N VAL A 406 -23.40 9.34 -11.37
CA VAL A 406 -23.04 8.06 -10.76
C VAL A 406 -23.45 8.05 -9.28
N SER A 407 -23.60 6.87 -8.69
CA SER A 407 -23.94 6.71 -7.28
C SER A 407 -22.82 5.95 -6.58
N LEU A 408 -22.15 6.63 -5.66
CA LEU A 408 -21.17 6.05 -4.75
C LEU A 408 -21.88 5.52 -3.50
N LEU A 409 -21.16 4.79 -2.66
CA LEU A 409 -21.66 4.39 -1.34
C LEU A 409 -22.02 5.62 -0.48
N ASP A 410 -21.23 6.70 -0.63
CA ASP A 410 -21.30 7.91 0.19
C ASP A 410 -22.25 8.99 -0.35
N GLY A 411 -22.77 8.82 -1.58
CA GLY A 411 -23.74 9.75 -2.13
C GLY A 411 -23.77 9.85 -3.65
N LYS A 412 -24.45 10.89 -4.13
CA LYS A 412 -24.53 11.20 -5.56
C LYS A 412 -23.24 11.86 -6.01
N ALA A 413 -22.73 11.41 -7.14
CA ALA A 413 -21.55 11.95 -7.79
C ALA A 413 -21.82 12.16 -9.29
N LEU A 414 -20.88 12.82 -9.96
CA LEU A 414 -20.94 13.07 -11.40
C LEU A 414 -19.61 12.65 -12.00
N MET A 415 -19.64 11.80 -13.01
CA MET A 415 -18.46 11.37 -13.73
C MET A 415 -18.30 12.19 -15.00
N LEU A 416 -17.12 12.78 -15.20
CA LEU A 416 -16.68 13.40 -16.44
C LEU A 416 -15.68 12.44 -17.13
N SER A 417 -16.09 11.88 -18.26
CA SER A 417 -15.25 10.99 -19.07
C SER A 417 -14.82 11.69 -20.36
N TYR A 418 -13.56 11.55 -20.73
CA TYR A 418 -13.02 12.06 -22.00
C TYR A 418 -11.73 11.33 -22.37
N GLU A 419 -11.24 11.50 -23.59
CA GLU A 419 -9.99 10.91 -24.06
C GLU A 419 -8.96 11.97 -24.40
N ILE A 420 -7.72 11.78 -23.95
CA ILE A 420 -6.55 12.57 -24.35
C ILE A 420 -5.57 11.68 -25.11
N SER A 421 -4.92 12.25 -26.13
CA SER A 421 -3.70 11.68 -26.72
C SER A 421 -2.53 12.63 -26.52
N TYR A 422 -1.41 12.12 -26.00
CA TYR A 422 -0.18 12.88 -25.80
C TYR A 422 0.75 12.88 -27.03
N GLY A 423 0.26 12.39 -28.17
CA GLY A 423 1.05 12.14 -29.38
C GLY A 423 0.87 10.70 -29.85
N GLU A 424 0.99 10.49 -31.16
CA GLU A 424 0.72 9.19 -31.82
C GLU A 424 -0.76 8.75 -31.79
N ASN A 425 -1.06 7.54 -32.27
CA ASN A 425 -2.42 6.98 -32.31
C ASN A 425 -2.86 6.36 -30.96
N TYR A 426 -2.13 6.63 -29.89
CA TYR A 426 -2.43 6.13 -28.56
C TYR A 426 -3.32 7.13 -27.80
N TRP A 427 -4.43 6.63 -27.28
CA TRP A 427 -5.42 7.41 -26.54
C TRP A 427 -5.58 6.84 -25.14
N VAL A 428 -5.65 7.74 -24.16
CA VAL A 428 -5.95 7.45 -22.76
C VAL A 428 -7.34 7.97 -22.47
N THR A 429 -8.19 7.14 -21.88
CA THR A 429 -9.48 7.55 -21.32
C THR A 429 -9.26 7.97 -19.87
N LEU A 430 -9.79 9.14 -19.51
CA LEU A 430 -9.88 9.63 -18.15
C LEU A 430 -11.35 9.57 -17.72
N ASN A 431 -11.61 8.97 -16.57
CA ASN A 431 -12.91 8.99 -15.91
C ASN A 431 -12.72 9.69 -14.57
N GLU A 432 -13.09 10.97 -14.51
CA GLU A 432 -12.98 11.80 -13.31
C GLU A 432 -14.33 11.80 -12.58
N ILE A 433 -14.40 11.13 -11.43
CA ILE A 433 -15.60 11.08 -10.60
C ILE A 433 -15.52 12.22 -9.58
N HIS A 434 -16.46 13.15 -9.70
CA HIS A 434 -16.62 14.29 -8.81
C HIS A 434 -17.68 14.00 -7.75
N PHE A 435 -17.34 14.25 -6.50
CA PHE A 435 -18.24 14.13 -5.35
C PHE A 435 -18.10 15.36 -4.45
N ILE A 436 -19.20 15.85 -3.87
CA ILE A 436 -19.19 17.00 -2.95
C ILE A 436 -19.96 16.59 -1.69
N SER A 437 -19.33 16.78 -0.54
CA SER A 437 -19.98 16.57 0.77
C SER A 437 -19.38 17.51 1.80
N GLY A 438 -20.25 18.07 2.65
CA GLY A 438 -19.82 19.05 3.65
C GLY A 438 -19.16 20.27 3.01
N GLU A 439 -17.99 20.63 3.52
CA GLU A 439 -17.15 21.72 2.99
C GLU A 439 -16.12 21.25 1.95
N TYR A 440 -16.17 19.98 1.53
CA TYR A 440 -15.17 19.36 0.67
C TYR A 440 -15.73 18.89 -0.66
N LYS A 441 -14.85 18.82 -1.65
CA LYS A 441 -15.06 18.14 -2.92
C LYS A 441 -13.94 17.12 -3.15
N TYR A 442 -14.30 15.98 -3.71
CA TYR A 442 -13.48 14.79 -3.86
C TYR A 442 -13.38 14.45 -5.35
N SER A 443 -12.16 14.19 -5.82
CA SER A 443 -11.85 13.82 -7.19
C SER A 443 -11.25 12.43 -7.21
N ILE A 444 -11.86 11.54 -7.99
CA ILE A 444 -11.34 10.19 -8.21
C ILE A 444 -11.08 10.03 -9.71
N SER A 445 -9.81 9.96 -10.08
CA SER A 445 -9.39 9.92 -11.48
C SER A 445 -8.97 8.49 -11.85
N TYR A 446 -9.74 7.84 -12.72
CA TYR A 446 -9.38 6.54 -13.30
C TYR A 446 -8.88 6.70 -14.73
N LEU A 447 -7.59 6.45 -14.94
CA LEU A 447 -6.91 6.57 -16.22
C LEU A 447 -6.61 5.19 -16.80
N HIS A 448 -6.93 4.98 -18.07
CA HIS A 448 -6.65 3.70 -18.74
C HIS A 448 -6.51 3.87 -20.27
N PRO A 449 -5.87 2.93 -20.97
CA PRO A 449 -5.78 3.00 -22.43
C PRO A 449 -7.17 2.83 -23.06
N SER A 450 -7.51 3.65 -24.06
CA SER A 450 -8.84 3.62 -24.67
C SER A 450 -9.15 2.31 -25.42
N PHE A 451 -8.12 1.57 -25.86
CA PHE A 451 -8.32 0.26 -26.49
C PHE A 451 -8.72 -0.84 -25.50
N ASN A 452 -8.52 -0.66 -24.19
CA ASN A 452 -8.80 -1.66 -23.16
C ASN A 452 -10.24 -1.55 -22.59
N ASN A 453 -11.16 -0.95 -23.35
CA ASN A 453 -12.43 -0.45 -22.82
C ASN A 453 -13.32 -1.49 -22.11
N VAL A 454 -13.21 -2.78 -22.42
CA VAL A 454 -14.03 -3.82 -21.76
C VAL A 454 -13.53 -4.10 -20.34
N LYS A 455 -12.24 -4.39 -20.17
CA LYS A 455 -11.63 -4.64 -18.84
C LYS A 455 -11.76 -3.38 -18.00
N SER A 456 -11.40 -2.22 -18.56
CA SER A 456 -11.42 -0.96 -17.81
C SER A 456 -12.83 -0.53 -17.40
N LYS A 457 -13.87 -0.78 -18.22
CA LYS A 457 -15.26 -0.55 -17.79
C LYS A 457 -15.70 -1.46 -16.64
N GLN A 458 -15.20 -2.70 -16.58
CA GLN A 458 -15.48 -3.59 -15.45
C GLN A 458 -14.78 -3.09 -14.17
N THR A 459 -13.51 -2.70 -14.28
CA THR A 459 -12.75 -2.09 -13.19
C THR A 459 -13.44 -0.83 -12.67
N LEU A 460 -13.83 0.09 -13.56
CA LEU A 460 -14.53 1.33 -13.18
C LEU A 460 -15.84 1.05 -12.44
N LYS A 461 -16.64 0.08 -12.89
CA LYS A 461 -17.86 -0.34 -12.16
C LYS A 461 -17.55 -0.86 -10.77
N GLN A 462 -16.45 -1.62 -10.62
CA GLN A 462 -16.01 -2.12 -9.33
C GLN A 462 -15.55 -0.98 -8.41
N VAL A 463 -14.78 -0.01 -8.94
CA VAL A 463 -14.36 1.19 -8.22
C VAL A 463 -15.60 1.93 -7.71
N ILE A 464 -16.53 2.31 -8.59
CA ILE A 464 -17.77 3.02 -8.22
C ILE A 464 -18.56 2.26 -7.15
N ALA A 465 -18.67 0.94 -7.26
CA ALA A 465 -19.45 0.12 -6.34
C ALA A 465 -18.77 -0.16 -4.99
N SER A 466 -17.47 0.13 -4.84
CA SER A 466 -16.69 -0.23 -3.66
C SER A 466 -15.95 0.93 -3.01
N LEU A 467 -15.90 2.09 -3.68
CA LEU A 467 -15.34 3.31 -3.14
C LEU A 467 -16.14 3.74 -1.91
N ASP A 468 -15.43 3.84 -0.79
CA ASP A 468 -15.93 4.20 0.53
C ASP A 468 -15.01 5.30 1.09
N ILE A 469 -15.58 6.48 1.32
CA ILE A 469 -14.88 7.67 1.80
C ILE A 469 -15.40 7.98 3.20
N ASP A 470 -14.54 7.89 4.21
CA ASP A 470 -14.86 8.29 5.59
C ASP A 470 -14.87 9.83 5.69
N ILE A 471 -15.99 10.42 5.25
CA ILE A 471 -16.21 11.87 5.27
C ILE A 471 -16.05 12.43 6.69
N VAL A 472 -16.50 11.69 7.71
CA VAL A 472 -16.40 12.12 9.11
C VAL A 472 -14.95 12.17 9.57
N PHE A 473 -14.12 11.20 9.15
CA PHE A 473 -12.69 11.25 9.37
C PHE A 473 -12.08 12.48 8.68
N ILE A 474 -12.45 12.76 7.42
CA ILE A 474 -11.88 13.89 6.68
C ILE A 474 -12.25 15.23 7.35
N GLU A 475 -13.52 15.47 7.63
CA GLU A 475 -14.00 16.68 8.32
C GLU A 475 -13.38 16.88 9.70
N LYS A 476 -13.01 15.79 10.38
CA LYS A 476 -12.40 15.85 11.71
C LYS A 476 -10.90 16.13 11.67
N ASN A 477 -10.18 15.62 10.67
CA ASN A 477 -8.72 15.62 10.66
C ASN A 477 -8.12 16.67 9.72
N PHE A 478 -8.87 17.14 8.73
CA PHE A 478 -8.41 18.15 7.77
C PHE A 478 -9.09 19.50 8.01
N GLY A 479 -8.37 20.57 7.66
CA GLY A 479 -8.93 21.93 7.60
C GLY A 479 -9.44 22.26 6.20
N LEU A 480 -9.70 23.54 5.95
CA LEU A 480 -9.98 24.02 4.59
C LEU A 480 -8.68 23.95 3.76
N VAL A 481 -8.69 23.13 2.72
CA VAL A 481 -7.62 22.97 1.73
C VAL A 481 -7.99 23.80 0.50
N GLU A 482 -7.20 24.79 0.13
CA GLU A 482 -7.46 25.55 -1.10
C GLU A 482 -7.30 24.67 -2.34
N ASP A 483 -8.20 24.83 -3.31
CA ASP A 483 -8.06 24.18 -4.61
C ASP A 483 -7.23 25.07 -5.55
N ASP A 484 -5.95 24.74 -5.68
CA ASP A 484 -5.00 25.46 -6.52
C ASP A 484 -5.14 25.15 -8.02
N PHE A 485 -6.02 24.23 -8.41
CA PHE A 485 -6.15 23.78 -9.80
C PHE A 485 -7.46 24.22 -10.45
N ASP A 486 -8.61 23.87 -9.87
CA ASP A 486 -9.94 24.19 -10.41
C ASP A 486 -10.25 25.68 -10.32
N LEU A 487 -10.03 26.30 -9.15
CA LEU A 487 -10.37 27.71 -8.89
C LEU A 487 -9.23 28.69 -9.17
N LEU A 488 -8.22 28.23 -9.91
CA LEU A 488 -7.05 29.01 -10.28
C LEU A 488 -7.40 30.27 -11.10
N ASP A 489 -7.06 31.44 -10.57
CA ASP A 489 -7.19 32.70 -11.28
C ASP A 489 -6.04 32.91 -12.28
N ARG A 490 -6.25 32.46 -13.52
CA ARG A 490 -5.28 32.59 -14.62
C ARG A 490 -5.06 34.02 -15.12
N SER A 491 -5.85 35.00 -14.64
CA SER A 491 -5.68 36.40 -15.00
C SER A 491 -4.58 37.10 -14.17
N LYS A 492 -4.27 36.57 -12.99
CA LYS A 492 -3.26 37.14 -12.09
C LYS A 492 -1.86 37.04 -12.67
N LYS A 493 -1.14 38.16 -12.63
CA LYS A 493 0.26 38.28 -13.04
C LYS A 493 1.11 38.82 -11.90
N THR A 494 2.37 38.43 -11.87
CA THR A 494 3.38 38.95 -10.94
C THR A 494 4.54 39.54 -11.72
N VAL A 495 4.98 40.74 -11.35
CA VAL A 495 6.20 41.34 -11.89
C VAL A 495 7.41 40.74 -11.18
N LYS A 496 8.34 40.19 -11.95
CA LYS A 496 9.66 39.75 -11.50
C LYS A 496 10.72 40.71 -12.01
N ARG A 497 11.78 40.91 -11.23
CA ARG A 497 12.84 41.89 -11.51
C ARG A 497 14.20 41.29 -11.23
N SER A 498 15.14 41.55 -12.14
CA SER A 498 16.56 41.36 -11.92
C SER A 498 17.22 42.72 -11.81
N THR A 499 17.77 43.03 -10.64
CA THR A 499 18.64 44.20 -10.46
C THR A 499 20.05 43.92 -10.96
N THR A 500 20.49 42.66 -10.88
CA THR A 500 21.81 42.23 -11.39
C THR A 500 21.88 42.36 -12.91
N TYR A 501 20.84 41.91 -13.62
CA TYR A 501 20.81 41.84 -15.08
C TYR A 501 19.94 42.94 -15.72
N GLY A 502 19.42 43.87 -14.92
CA GLY A 502 18.77 45.09 -15.39
C GLY A 502 17.47 44.88 -16.17
N TYR A 503 16.68 43.85 -15.84
CA TYR A 503 15.41 43.58 -16.53
C TYR A 503 14.23 43.37 -15.57
N SER A 504 13.02 43.48 -16.11
CA SER A 504 11.79 43.04 -15.47
C SER A 504 10.88 42.33 -16.46
N ILE A 505 10.01 41.45 -15.95
CA ILE A 505 9.09 40.63 -16.73
C ILE A 505 7.82 40.38 -15.92
N GLU A 506 6.66 40.38 -16.56
CA GLU A 506 5.40 39.94 -15.97
C GLU A 506 5.16 38.47 -16.30
N ILE A 507 5.05 37.63 -15.27
CA ILE A 507 4.75 36.21 -15.42
C ILE A 507 3.38 35.88 -14.80
N PRO A 508 2.65 34.87 -15.31
CA PRO A 508 1.42 34.42 -14.68
C PRO A 508 1.70 33.93 -13.26
N ALA A 509 0.84 34.31 -12.31
CA ALA A 509 1.02 33.96 -10.90
C ALA A 509 0.92 32.45 -10.65
N TYR A 510 0.25 31.72 -11.55
CA TYR A 510 0.05 30.28 -11.48
C TYR A 510 1.19 29.44 -12.06
N TRP A 511 2.24 30.06 -12.60
CA TRP A 511 3.42 29.29 -13.04
C TRP A 511 4.26 28.89 -11.83
N THR A 512 4.66 27.62 -11.80
CA THR A 512 5.43 27.03 -10.70
C THR A 512 6.92 27.29 -10.90
N GLY A 513 7.51 28.15 -10.07
CA GLY A 513 8.95 28.45 -10.12
C GLY A 513 9.79 27.41 -9.37
N LEU A 514 10.66 26.70 -10.08
CA LEU A 514 11.65 25.77 -9.47
C LEU A 514 12.96 26.49 -9.14
N GLN A 515 13.34 27.47 -9.97
CA GLN A 515 14.45 28.39 -9.71
C GLN A 515 13.94 29.82 -9.92
N LYS A 516 13.71 30.54 -8.81
CA LYS A 516 12.91 31.78 -8.81
C LYS A 516 13.70 33.05 -8.48
N ASN A 517 15.00 32.95 -8.22
CA ASN A 517 15.84 34.12 -7.96
C ASN A 517 16.30 34.74 -9.28
N PHE A 518 15.65 35.84 -9.69
CA PHE A 518 15.96 36.54 -10.94
C PHE A 518 17.32 37.26 -10.93
N ASN A 519 18.03 37.28 -9.79
CA ASN A 519 19.38 37.82 -9.66
C ASN A 519 20.47 36.74 -9.73
N GLU A 520 20.10 35.47 -9.89
CA GLU A 520 21.01 34.34 -10.12
C GLU A 520 20.96 33.90 -11.59
N ASP A 521 22.00 33.18 -12.01
CA ASP A 521 22.01 32.53 -13.33
C ASP A 521 21.12 31.28 -13.29
N GLY A 522 20.19 31.17 -14.24
CA GLY A 522 19.19 30.11 -14.28
C GLY A 522 17.93 30.44 -13.47
N VAL A 523 16.94 30.97 -14.17
CA VAL A 523 15.55 31.04 -13.71
C VAL A 523 14.76 29.97 -14.45
N PHE A 524 13.94 29.21 -13.74
CA PHE A 524 13.10 28.16 -14.30
C PHE A 524 11.70 28.18 -13.72
N TYR A 525 10.71 28.23 -14.61
CA TYR A 525 9.30 28.08 -14.30
C TYR A 525 8.68 26.98 -15.16
N ALA A 526 7.79 26.19 -14.57
CA ALA A 526 6.94 25.22 -15.24
C ALA A 526 5.47 25.68 -15.25
N SER A 527 4.73 25.22 -16.25
CA SER A 527 3.29 25.41 -16.40
C SER A 527 2.69 24.17 -17.07
N SER A 528 1.36 24.08 -17.12
CA SER A 528 0.67 23.03 -17.88
C SER A 528 1.03 23.02 -19.38
N ALA A 529 1.44 24.16 -19.94
CA ALA A 529 1.76 24.25 -21.37
C ALA A 529 3.22 23.89 -21.71
N GLY A 530 4.10 23.88 -20.71
CA GLY A 530 5.55 23.75 -20.87
C GLY A 530 6.30 24.65 -19.91
N ASN A 531 7.50 25.09 -20.29
CA ASN A 531 8.46 25.69 -19.38
C ASN A 531 9.08 26.98 -19.92
N PHE A 532 9.42 27.87 -18.99
CA PHE A 532 10.05 29.16 -19.22
C PHE A 532 11.39 29.22 -18.47
N VAL A 533 12.44 29.60 -19.19
CA VAL A 533 13.80 29.66 -18.67
C VAL A 533 14.42 31.00 -19.00
N VAL A 534 15.15 31.59 -18.03
CA VAL A 534 16.04 32.73 -18.27
C VAL A 534 17.44 32.36 -17.85
N TYR A 535 18.43 32.60 -18.70
CA TYR A 535 19.82 32.34 -18.40
C TYR A 535 20.74 33.30 -19.15
N GLU A 536 21.97 33.43 -18.67
CA GLU A 536 23.00 34.19 -19.37
C GLU A 536 23.84 33.29 -20.27
N SER A 537 24.36 33.87 -21.34
CA SER A 537 25.34 33.19 -22.19
C SER A 537 26.48 34.14 -22.51
N GLU A 538 27.71 33.62 -22.51
CA GLU A 538 28.91 34.35 -22.92
C GLU A 538 28.88 34.71 -24.42
N GLY A 539 28.12 33.96 -25.23
CA GLY A 539 27.94 34.24 -26.65
C GLY A 539 27.03 35.43 -26.91
N SER A 540 27.30 36.18 -27.99
CA SER A 540 26.35 37.19 -28.47
C SER A 540 25.06 36.52 -28.97
N ALA A 541 23.96 37.27 -28.97
CA ALA A 541 22.67 36.82 -29.50
C ALA A 541 22.81 36.31 -30.95
N ALA A 542 23.70 36.92 -31.75
CA ALA A 542 23.96 36.52 -33.13
C ALA A 542 24.67 35.15 -33.21
N SER A 543 25.65 34.92 -32.34
CA SER A 543 26.39 33.66 -32.26
C SER A 543 25.45 32.52 -31.87
N ILE A 544 24.66 32.71 -30.80
CA ILE A 544 23.72 31.69 -30.31
C ILE A 544 22.64 31.39 -31.35
N SER A 545 22.03 32.43 -31.94
CA SER A 545 21.06 32.27 -33.03
C SER A 545 21.62 31.45 -34.19
N THR A 546 22.89 31.66 -34.56
CA THR A 546 23.55 30.90 -35.63
C THR A 546 23.74 29.43 -35.23
N GLU A 547 24.14 29.16 -33.99
CA GLU A 547 24.29 27.80 -33.50
C GLU A 547 22.96 27.03 -33.52
N PHE A 548 21.89 27.62 -32.98
CA PHE A 548 20.56 27.02 -33.00
C PHE A 548 20.03 26.86 -34.43
N ALA A 549 20.35 27.79 -35.34
CA ALA A 549 19.97 27.67 -36.74
C ALA A 549 20.62 26.45 -37.43
N GLN A 550 21.78 25.97 -36.95
CA GLN A 550 22.47 24.80 -37.48
C GLN A 550 22.18 23.51 -36.71
N ILE A 551 21.40 23.54 -35.62
CA ILE A 551 21.20 22.35 -34.78
C ILE A 551 20.57 21.20 -35.57
N HIS A 552 19.68 21.51 -36.52
CA HIS A 552 19.01 20.53 -37.39
C HIS A 552 19.96 19.80 -38.35
N THR A 553 21.20 20.28 -38.55
CA THR A 553 22.21 19.60 -39.36
C THR A 553 23.14 18.73 -38.52
N LYS A 554 23.14 18.90 -37.20
CA LYS A 554 23.92 18.07 -36.27
C LYS A 554 23.23 16.70 -36.10
N PRO A 555 23.99 15.60 -35.87
CA PRO A 555 23.41 14.26 -35.71
C PRO A 555 22.29 14.18 -34.65
N GLU A 556 22.47 14.86 -33.52
CA GLU A 556 21.48 14.92 -32.44
C GLU A 556 20.19 15.62 -32.86
N GLY A 557 20.30 16.74 -33.59
CA GLY A 557 19.13 17.46 -34.08
C GLY A 557 18.37 16.69 -35.16
N ILE A 558 19.08 15.97 -36.03
CA ILE A 558 18.46 15.07 -37.02
C ILE A 558 17.69 13.95 -36.30
N ALA A 559 18.30 13.32 -35.29
CA ALA A 559 17.68 12.26 -34.53
C ALA A 559 16.39 12.72 -33.84
N GLN A 560 16.37 13.95 -33.33
CA GLN A 560 15.19 14.55 -32.68
C GLN A 560 14.18 15.18 -33.66
N GLY A 561 14.46 15.14 -34.96
CA GLY A 561 13.62 15.76 -35.98
C GLY A 561 13.50 17.28 -35.81
N ILE A 562 14.59 17.95 -35.42
CA ILE A 562 14.60 19.40 -35.21
C ILE A 562 14.40 20.13 -36.54
N SER A 563 13.53 21.14 -36.54
CA SER A 563 13.39 22.09 -37.65
C SER A 563 13.40 23.52 -37.13
N VAL A 564 14.04 24.42 -37.87
CA VAL A 564 14.03 25.87 -37.58
C VAL A 564 12.81 26.48 -38.27
N LYS A 565 11.90 27.08 -37.50
CA LYS A 565 10.66 27.67 -37.99
C LYS A 565 10.79 29.16 -38.28
N GLU A 566 11.59 29.85 -37.48
CA GLU A 566 11.80 31.29 -37.60
C GLU A 566 13.19 31.65 -37.08
N ASN A 567 13.86 32.61 -37.72
CA ASN A 567 15.07 33.25 -37.20
C ASN A 567 15.09 34.71 -37.65
N THR A 568 14.72 35.64 -36.76
CA THR A 568 14.41 37.03 -37.09
C THR A 568 14.96 38.00 -36.05
N LEU A 569 15.06 39.28 -36.42
CA LEU A 569 15.22 40.38 -35.47
C LEU A 569 13.84 40.93 -35.12
N VAL A 570 13.57 41.06 -33.83
CA VAL A 570 12.31 41.60 -33.31
C VAL A 570 12.60 42.75 -32.33
N THR A 571 11.61 43.61 -32.10
CA THR A 571 11.70 44.65 -31.07
C THR A 571 10.72 44.33 -29.96
N ILE A 572 11.19 44.26 -28.72
CA ILE A 572 10.38 44.05 -27.52
C ILE A 572 10.58 45.25 -26.60
N ASN A 573 9.50 45.99 -26.31
CA ASN A 573 9.51 47.22 -25.52
C ASN A 573 10.66 48.19 -25.87
N GLY A 574 10.93 48.37 -27.16
CA GLY A 574 11.96 49.28 -27.68
C GLY A 574 13.39 48.73 -27.70
N LYS A 575 13.65 47.52 -27.18
CA LYS A 575 14.97 46.86 -27.29
C LYS A 575 14.95 45.82 -28.40
N SER A 576 15.99 45.83 -29.24
CA SER A 576 16.18 44.81 -30.27
C SER A 576 16.55 43.46 -29.64
N ALA A 577 15.92 42.39 -30.11
CA ALA A 577 16.20 41.01 -29.73
C ALA A 577 16.33 40.14 -30.97
N ARG A 578 17.17 39.11 -30.90
CA ARG A 578 17.11 38.02 -31.88
C ARG A 578 16.11 36.99 -31.39
N LYS A 579 15.17 36.63 -32.27
CA LYS A 579 14.18 35.58 -32.04
C LYS A 579 14.55 34.38 -32.90
N ILE A 580 14.61 33.20 -32.29
CA ILE A 580 14.67 31.94 -33.03
C ILE A 580 13.59 30.99 -32.50
N VAL A 581 12.91 30.32 -33.42
CA VAL A 581 11.89 29.32 -33.11
C VAL A 581 12.34 27.99 -33.69
N ILE A 582 12.48 26.98 -32.84
CA ILE A 582 12.82 25.62 -33.23
C ILE A 582 11.70 24.68 -32.80
N HIS A 583 11.51 23.61 -33.55
CA HIS A 583 10.52 22.58 -33.25
C HIS A 583 11.19 21.21 -33.25
N ALA A 584 10.99 20.46 -32.18
CA ALA A 584 11.42 19.07 -32.02
C ALA A 584 10.24 18.13 -32.25
N ALA A 585 10.27 17.40 -33.37
CA ALA A 585 9.18 16.49 -33.73
C ALA A 585 9.31 15.10 -33.08
N LYS A 586 10.52 14.70 -32.68
CA LYS A 586 10.82 13.37 -32.11
C LYS A 586 11.81 13.46 -30.93
N PRO A 587 11.54 14.28 -29.91
CA PRO A 587 12.43 14.35 -28.76
C PRO A 587 12.50 12.98 -28.05
N LYS A 588 13.65 12.69 -27.44
CA LYS A 588 13.94 11.37 -26.87
C LYS A 588 13.20 11.11 -25.55
N GLU A 589 13.02 12.16 -24.74
CA GLU A 589 12.57 12.06 -23.34
C GLU A 589 11.41 13.02 -23.03
N SER A 590 10.72 13.53 -24.07
CA SER A 590 9.59 14.44 -23.91
C SER A 590 8.57 14.31 -25.03
N LEU A 591 7.48 15.05 -24.95
CA LEU A 591 6.51 15.20 -26.04
C LEU A 591 7.08 16.14 -27.11
N PRO A 592 6.66 16.01 -28.39
CA PRO A 592 6.97 17.00 -29.42
C PRO A 592 6.67 18.42 -28.93
N PHE A 593 7.57 19.35 -29.19
CA PHE A 593 7.48 20.70 -28.65
C PHE A 593 8.06 21.75 -29.59
N THR A 594 7.65 22.99 -29.37
CA THR A 594 8.23 24.18 -30.00
C THR A 594 8.91 25.03 -28.94
N GLN A 595 10.17 25.38 -29.17
CA GLN A 595 10.95 26.28 -28.33
C GLN A 595 11.19 27.61 -29.04
N THR A 596 10.87 28.70 -28.36
CA THR A 596 11.11 30.07 -28.81
C THR A 596 12.11 30.74 -27.89
N LEU A 597 13.22 31.23 -28.45
CA LEU A 597 14.25 31.95 -27.72
C LEU A 597 14.26 33.42 -28.15
N TYR A 598 14.24 34.31 -27.16
CA TYR A 598 14.49 35.74 -27.32
C TYR A 598 15.82 36.09 -26.67
N MET A 599 16.77 36.55 -27.47
CA MET A 599 18.14 36.84 -27.04
C MET A 599 18.41 38.33 -27.13
N PHE A 600 18.86 38.93 -26.03
CA PHE A 600 19.18 40.35 -25.94
C PHE A 600 20.66 40.52 -25.59
N ASP A 601 21.42 41.17 -26.48
CA ASP A 601 22.83 41.43 -26.24
C ASP A 601 23.06 42.29 -24.99
N LYS A 602 24.15 41.98 -24.27
CA LYS A 602 24.73 42.77 -23.19
C LYS A 602 26.08 43.34 -23.66
N THR A 603 26.80 44.04 -22.79
CA THR A 603 28.19 44.46 -23.06
C THR A 603 29.08 43.26 -23.38
N GLU A 604 28.91 42.17 -22.62
CA GLU A 604 29.56 40.88 -22.85
C GLU A 604 28.48 39.78 -22.82
N GLY A 605 28.43 38.99 -23.89
CA GLY A 605 27.42 37.95 -24.07
C GLY A 605 26.00 38.47 -24.27
N CYS A 606 25.02 37.66 -23.90
CA CYS A 606 23.60 38.02 -23.96
C CYS A 606 22.79 37.37 -22.83
N ILE A 607 21.56 37.83 -22.67
CA ILE A 607 20.56 37.18 -21.83
C ILE A 607 19.52 36.50 -22.73
N VAL A 608 19.17 35.27 -22.40
CA VAL A 608 18.27 34.42 -23.18
C VAL A 608 16.99 34.16 -22.40
N PHE A 609 15.85 34.48 -23.00
CA PHE A 609 14.52 34.11 -22.52
C PHE A 609 13.99 33.00 -23.42
N SER A 610 13.89 31.79 -22.88
CA SER A 610 13.48 30.60 -23.61
C SER A 610 12.11 30.13 -23.14
N PHE A 611 11.19 29.91 -24.07
CA PHE A 611 9.87 29.35 -23.82
C PHE A 611 9.73 28.06 -24.62
N SER A 612 9.35 26.97 -23.97
CA SER A 612 9.06 25.70 -24.63
C SER A 612 7.60 25.32 -24.40
N VAL A 613 6.93 24.88 -25.45
CA VAL A 613 5.51 24.51 -25.44
C VAL A 613 5.37 23.16 -26.11
N SER A 614 4.81 22.18 -25.42
CA SER A 614 4.47 20.90 -26.07
C SER A 614 3.38 21.11 -27.10
N ASP A 615 3.47 20.42 -28.24
CA ASP A 615 2.56 20.61 -29.37
C ASP A 615 1.09 20.40 -28.96
N ILE A 616 0.83 19.42 -28.10
CA ILE A 616 -0.51 19.13 -27.58
C ILE A 616 -1.09 20.30 -26.74
N HIS A 617 -0.23 21.15 -26.19
CA HIS A 617 -0.59 22.30 -25.36
C HIS A 617 -0.48 23.63 -26.11
N ALA A 618 -0.16 23.61 -27.40
CA ALA A 618 -0.06 24.80 -28.25
C ALA A 618 -1.45 25.36 -28.65
N THR A 619 -2.35 25.51 -27.67
CA THR A 619 -3.64 26.15 -27.85
C THR A 619 -3.49 27.65 -28.04
N GLU A 620 -4.48 28.31 -28.65
CA GLU A 620 -4.46 29.77 -28.82
C GLU A 620 -4.31 30.49 -27.47
N SER A 621 -4.95 29.99 -26.41
CA SER A 621 -4.85 30.56 -25.06
C SER A 621 -3.42 30.48 -24.51
N ASN A 622 -2.80 29.29 -24.55
CA ASN A 622 -1.45 29.08 -24.04
C ASN A 622 -0.41 29.88 -24.83
N LEU A 623 -0.49 29.86 -26.16
CA LEU A 623 0.41 30.63 -27.03
C LEU A 623 0.26 32.14 -26.80
N LYS A 624 -0.98 32.62 -26.57
CA LYS A 624 -1.22 34.02 -26.22
C LYS A 624 -0.58 34.40 -24.89
N VAL A 625 -0.73 33.57 -23.84
CA VAL A 625 -0.10 33.82 -22.53
C VAL A 625 1.42 33.93 -22.67
N ILE A 626 2.04 33.01 -23.39
CA ILE A 626 3.50 33.02 -23.60
C ILE A 626 3.94 34.26 -24.38
N ASN A 627 3.21 34.63 -25.43
CA ASN A 627 3.50 35.84 -26.17
C ASN A 627 3.35 37.08 -25.28
N ASP A 628 2.30 37.19 -24.47
CA ASP A 628 2.09 38.30 -23.55
C ASP A 628 3.25 38.41 -22.53
N VAL A 629 3.76 37.29 -22.03
CA VAL A 629 4.94 37.24 -21.13
C VAL A 629 6.19 37.73 -21.85
N ALA A 630 6.47 37.22 -23.06
CA ALA A 630 7.62 37.65 -23.85
C ALA A 630 7.55 39.15 -24.18
N GLN A 631 6.38 39.68 -24.53
CA GLN A 631 6.17 41.11 -24.80
C GLN A 631 6.23 41.98 -23.54
N SER A 632 6.18 41.40 -22.34
CA SER A 632 6.30 42.14 -21.08
C SER A 632 7.74 42.43 -20.66
N ILE A 633 8.74 41.83 -21.33
CA ILE A 633 10.16 42.00 -20.98
C ILE A 633 10.57 43.46 -21.17
N ARG A 634 11.13 44.07 -20.11
CA ARG A 634 11.63 45.45 -20.13
C ARG A 634 13.04 45.47 -19.57
N PHE A 635 13.93 46.20 -20.24
CA PHE A 635 15.25 46.53 -19.70
C PHE A 635 15.20 47.95 -19.15
N ASN A 636 15.81 48.14 -17.98
CA ASN A 636 15.89 49.43 -17.30
C ASN A 636 17.01 50.30 -17.86
#